data_AF-A0A074S6H3-F1
#
_entry.id   AF-A0A074S6H3-F1
#
_cell.length_a   1.000
_cell.length_b   1.000
_cell.length_c   1.000
_cell.angle_alpha   90.00
_cell.angle_beta   90.00
_cell.angle_gamma   90.00
#
_symmetry.space_group_name_H-M   'P 1'
#
loop_
_entity.id
_entity.type
_entity.pdbx_description
1 polymer ?
#
loop_
_entity_poly.entity_id
_entity_poly.type
_entity_poly.pdbx_seq_one_letter_code
_entity_poly.pdbx_strand_id
1 'polypeptide(L)'
;MSVPGGRFLLMEKERVRRVLWTVACAREPITAATIASLANLTERQVSSALQSLRSVVHVPEDSSLISTLHASFPEYMLDDQRSKGLYCDESKSNETLVQRCFDIMKSELRFNICQLENSYLADDQVNDLEARVVRCISPTLSYACRYWSSHLRLSSAKDNTSKMLLDFLFERFLFWMEVLSLIRCIGIGATMIQQAQTWLRMDDNSDEVQKQVSDARNFVTWFAANLCSRSTPHIYISALPLCAKSSWVYQTYFQRTTGLASISISQHEEAVLAIWSLHLLVYSLAISPDGNCIASSCHNGSVFVYDIHTGAVVVVGPFQGHTGSVWSVVFSPDGRHIASGSTDQTAIVWDAQTGRIVTGPLHKHTDKVWSVTFSPDGRRLVSGSNDKTIIVWDTYTGVIALGPLKGHSDEIYSVAFSPDGQLIASCSVDQTIRLWDASTGAAFAEPLRGHTDQVRMVAFSPDESRLASCSYDRTIRVWDIKSGTTIGSPFTGHTDSVWSIAFSHDGRWIASGGLNTDNNIIVWDTHTGSVVLGPLSGHTSDVNSVAFTPDNTRIVSSSDDRTIRIWDVQPQNKDPGQSSARESSVGPVAFLHNHTQLISCTSAGLPKVWDMRTGTTIPREFEGQAEAAMIHSITVSPQDTLVAVGANDITIRVWNVHTGKLVWHLVTGHNSPIRCLRFSPDGAQLCSGADDATVAVWDIDSAMVSRSYTGHTDAVISVAFSPDATRIASSSADCTIRIWDKSTGALIHKLDGHESSVSSVAFSPDGSFIVSGSTDGVIRQWDAKAGTLINPISPIHSDTDFYSRSGSDGISLIHCACFSPDGTQIISGFGSSLRLVDAYTMNLISKMSLPRGEIVRWVGYSPDGMDIISISTSDGAGTLENSEEPVRQSAQNPNIIRVWRANVRPDQMSSSSTPRDWSYEKDGRVISPEGLVMWIPPDLIPHMRALIELGSESHYSSFVMSSDKFINIGYRDLCIGNRWAECYVLKN
;
A
#
# COMPACT_ATOMS: atom_id res chain seq x y z
N MET A 1 -63.27 42.60 -20.61
CA MET A 1 -62.00 42.94 -21.27
C MET A 1 -61.04 43.46 -20.21
N SER A 2 -60.17 42.59 -19.69
CA SER A 2 -59.02 42.96 -18.85
C SER A 2 -57.74 42.67 -19.65
N VAL A 3 -56.79 43.58 -19.54
CA VAL A 3 -55.77 43.94 -20.53
C VAL A 3 -54.69 42.83 -20.70
N PRO A 4 -54.28 42.46 -21.95
CA PRO A 4 -53.21 41.49 -22.21
C PRO A 4 -51.82 41.90 -21.64
N GLY A 5 -51.62 43.18 -21.36
CA GLY A 5 -50.35 43.76 -20.89
C GLY A 5 -49.93 43.37 -19.47
N GLY A 6 -50.86 43.06 -18.57
CA GLY A 6 -50.51 42.70 -17.17
C GLY A 6 -49.76 41.37 -17.07
N ARG A 7 -50.13 40.39 -17.90
CA ARG A 7 -49.47 39.08 -17.98
C ARG A 7 -48.09 39.16 -18.63
N PHE A 8 -47.93 40.09 -19.57
CA PHE A 8 -46.65 40.34 -20.25
C PHE A 8 -45.62 40.98 -19.30
N LEU A 9 -46.02 42.00 -18.54
CA LEU A 9 -45.17 42.66 -17.53
C LEU A 9 -44.73 41.72 -16.40
N LEU A 10 -45.61 40.82 -15.96
CA LEU A 10 -45.27 39.78 -14.97
C LEU A 10 -44.23 38.78 -15.52
N MET A 11 -44.38 38.35 -16.78
CA MET A 11 -43.41 37.46 -17.43
C MET A 11 -42.06 38.13 -17.66
N GLU A 12 -42.05 39.43 -17.99
CA GLU A 12 -40.81 40.20 -18.17
C GLU A 12 -40.07 40.41 -16.84
N LYS A 13 -40.78 40.75 -15.77
CA LYS A 13 -40.22 40.88 -14.43
C LYS A 13 -39.62 39.56 -13.93
N GLU A 14 -40.29 38.44 -14.19
CA GLU A 14 -39.78 37.11 -13.83
C GLU A 14 -38.52 36.73 -14.63
N ARG A 15 -38.44 37.10 -15.91
CA ARG A 15 -37.24 36.86 -16.74
C ARG A 15 -36.05 37.65 -16.23
N VAL A 16 -36.23 38.95 -15.96
CA VAL A 16 -35.16 39.81 -15.40
C VAL A 16 -34.70 39.26 -14.06
N ARG A 17 -35.63 38.81 -13.21
CA ARG A 17 -35.33 38.19 -11.92
C ARG A 17 -34.48 36.93 -12.07
N ARG A 18 -34.86 36.00 -12.96
CA ARG A 18 -34.10 34.76 -13.20
C ARG A 18 -32.69 35.03 -13.71
N VAL A 19 -32.52 35.94 -14.67
CA VAL A 19 -31.20 36.35 -15.16
C VAL A 19 -30.33 36.92 -14.05
N LEU A 20 -30.92 37.80 -13.23
CA LEU A 20 -30.20 38.47 -12.16
C LEU A 20 -29.82 37.51 -11.03
N TRP A 21 -30.70 36.57 -10.67
CA TRP A 21 -30.39 35.51 -9.72
C TRP A 21 -29.28 34.58 -10.23
N THR A 22 -29.30 34.21 -11.51
CA THR A 22 -28.23 33.42 -12.11
C THR A 22 -26.89 34.15 -12.08
N VAL A 23 -26.86 35.46 -12.40
CA VAL A 23 -25.64 36.27 -12.32
C VAL A 23 -25.15 36.44 -10.88
N ALA A 24 -26.06 36.64 -9.92
CA ALA A 24 -25.70 36.82 -8.51
C ALA A 24 -25.16 35.54 -7.87
N CYS A 25 -25.71 34.37 -8.24
CA CYS A 25 -25.27 33.08 -7.70
C CYS A 25 -24.12 32.43 -8.49
N ALA A 26 -23.75 32.94 -9.67
CA ALA A 26 -22.66 32.40 -10.47
C ALA A 26 -21.32 32.47 -9.70
N ARG A 27 -20.48 31.44 -9.86
CA ARG A 27 -19.18 31.34 -9.16
C ARG A 27 -18.03 32.04 -9.87
N GLU A 28 -18.23 32.37 -11.13
CA GLU A 28 -17.30 33.15 -11.95
C GLU A 28 -18.11 34.02 -12.92
N PRO A 29 -17.51 35.07 -13.49
CA PRO A 29 -18.09 35.80 -14.61
C PRO A 29 -18.41 34.84 -15.76
N ILE A 30 -19.63 34.88 -16.29
CA ILE A 30 -20.11 33.93 -17.31
C ILE A 30 -20.65 34.66 -18.55
N THR A 31 -20.71 33.96 -19.68
CA THR A 31 -21.21 34.54 -20.95
C THR A 31 -22.74 34.62 -20.98
N ALA A 32 -23.29 35.45 -21.87
CA ALA A 32 -24.74 35.53 -22.08
C ALA A 32 -25.35 34.18 -22.49
N ALA A 33 -24.62 33.39 -23.29
CA ALA A 33 -25.01 32.04 -23.70
C ALA A 33 -25.07 31.07 -22.50
N THR A 34 -24.09 31.14 -21.59
CA THR A 34 -24.08 30.34 -20.37
C THR A 34 -25.23 30.73 -19.43
N ILE A 35 -25.52 32.02 -19.27
CA ILE A 35 -26.69 32.49 -18.51
C ILE A 35 -27.98 31.98 -19.15
N ALA A 36 -28.09 32.02 -20.49
CA ALA A 36 -29.28 31.54 -21.19
C ALA A 36 -29.54 30.05 -20.92
N SER A 37 -28.49 29.22 -20.98
CA SER A 37 -28.58 27.80 -20.66
C SER A 37 -28.94 27.55 -19.18
N LEU A 38 -28.21 28.16 -18.24
CA LEU A 38 -28.43 27.98 -16.80
C LEU A 38 -29.79 28.52 -16.33
N ALA A 39 -30.23 29.65 -16.87
CA ALA A 39 -31.53 30.24 -16.58
C ALA A 39 -32.67 29.58 -17.38
N ASN A 40 -32.41 28.63 -18.28
CA ASN A 40 -33.39 28.05 -19.20
C ASN A 40 -34.21 29.14 -19.92
N LEU A 41 -33.50 30.03 -20.61
CA LEU A 41 -34.01 31.14 -21.41
C LEU A 41 -33.29 31.17 -22.77
N THR A 42 -33.82 31.90 -23.73
CA THR A 42 -33.12 32.15 -25.00
C THR A 42 -32.12 33.28 -24.84
N GLU A 43 -31.01 33.26 -25.60
CA GLU A 43 -30.02 34.35 -25.59
C GLU A 43 -30.63 35.73 -25.87
N ARG A 44 -31.67 35.79 -26.72
CA ARG A 44 -32.41 37.02 -26.99
C ARG A 44 -33.14 37.54 -25.74
N GLN A 45 -33.75 36.65 -24.96
CA GLN A 45 -34.41 37.02 -23.71
C GLN A 45 -33.40 37.48 -22.66
N VAL A 46 -32.23 36.82 -22.58
CA VAL A 46 -31.15 37.21 -21.68
C VAL A 46 -30.59 38.57 -22.09
N SER A 47 -30.30 38.80 -23.37
CA SER A 47 -29.79 40.07 -23.88
C SER A 47 -30.76 41.23 -23.59
N SER A 48 -32.07 41.00 -23.80
CA SER A 48 -33.11 41.98 -23.47
C SER A 48 -33.15 42.28 -21.97
N ALA A 49 -33.01 41.27 -21.11
CA ALA A 49 -32.97 41.45 -19.66
C ALA A 49 -31.70 42.17 -19.21
N LEU A 50 -30.54 41.80 -19.73
CA LEU A 50 -29.25 42.43 -19.43
C LEU A 50 -29.19 43.89 -19.86
N GLN A 51 -29.85 44.26 -20.96
CA GLN A 51 -29.96 45.66 -21.40
C GLN A 51 -30.63 46.54 -20.35
N SER A 52 -31.62 46.01 -19.64
CA SER A 52 -32.28 46.71 -18.52
C SER A 52 -31.44 46.77 -17.24
N LEU A 53 -30.36 45.97 -17.15
CA LEU A 53 -29.51 45.81 -15.96
C LEU A 53 -28.11 46.43 -16.10
N ARG A 54 -27.83 47.18 -17.18
CA ARG A 54 -26.52 47.81 -17.45
C ARG A 54 -26.04 48.79 -16.36
N SER A 55 -26.94 49.26 -15.50
CA SER A 55 -26.58 50.12 -14.36
C SER A 55 -25.89 49.35 -13.23
N VAL A 56 -25.97 48.02 -13.22
CA VAL A 56 -25.44 47.19 -12.12
C VAL A 56 -24.58 46.01 -12.61
N VAL A 57 -24.75 45.63 -13.87
CA VAL A 57 -24.02 44.55 -14.52
C VAL A 57 -23.24 45.12 -15.71
N HIS A 58 -21.95 44.80 -15.78
CA HIS A 58 -21.11 45.12 -16.93
C HIS A 58 -21.40 44.13 -18.05
N VAL A 59 -21.86 44.63 -19.19
CA VAL A 59 -22.15 43.84 -20.39
C VAL A 59 -21.22 44.32 -21.51
N PRO A 60 -20.14 43.58 -21.80
CA PRO A 60 -19.22 43.92 -22.87
C PRO A 60 -19.88 43.86 -24.26
N GLU A 61 -19.41 44.66 -25.22
CA GLU A 61 -19.93 44.67 -26.59
C GLU A 61 -19.54 43.41 -27.39
N ASP A 62 -18.42 42.77 -27.03
CA ASP A 62 -17.85 41.62 -27.75
C ASP A 62 -18.38 40.26 -27.29
N SER A 63 -19.53 40.21 -26.61
CA SER A 63 -20.09 38.98 -26.01
C SER A 63 -19.16 38.28 -24.99
N SER A 64 -18.21 39.02 -24.41
CA SER A 64 -17.29 38.53 -23.38
C SER A 64 -17.95 38.44 -22.00
N LEU A 65 -17.18 38.02 -20.98
CA LEU A 65 -17.69 37.65 -19.66
C LEU A 65 -18.48 38.77 -18.99
N ILE A 66 -19.68 38.44 -18.54
CA ILE A 66 -20.57 39.36 -17.83
C ILE A 66 -20.17 39.36 -16.35
N SER A 67 -19.89 40.54 -15.81
CA SER A 67 -19.48 40.72 -14.42
C SER A 67 -20.37 41.75 -13.72
N THR A 68 -20.41 41.67 -12.39
CA THR A 68 -21.07 42.69 -11.58
C THR A 68 -20.19 43.93 -11.51
N LEU A 69 -20.77 45.13 -11.55
CA LEU A 69 -20.00 46.38 -11.50
C LEU A 69 -19.40 46.66 -10.11
N HIS A 70 -19.93 45.98 -9.07
CA HIS A 70 -19.45 46.11 -7.70
C HIS A 70 -19.38 44.73 -7.03
N ALA A 71 -18.30 44.46 -6.30
CA ALA A 71 -18.07 43.19 -5.64
C ALA A 71 -19.15 42.84 -4.60
N SER A 72 -19.75 43.84 -3.94
CA SER A 72 -20.82 43.65 -2.96
C SER A 72 -22.22 43.48 -3.56
N PHE A 73 -22.35 43.46 -4.89
CA PHE A 73 -23.66 43.36 -5.52
C PHE A 73 -24.38 42.02 -5.24
N PRO A 74 -23.71 40.85 -5.31
CA PRO A 74 -24.31 39.60 -4.87
C PRO A 74 -24.80 39.66 -3.41
N GLU A 75 -24.01 40.20 -2.49
CA GLU A 75 -24.41 40.36 -1.07
C GLU A 75 -25.66 41.24 -0.91
N TYR A 76 -25.78 42.31 -1.69
CA TYR A 76 -26.97 43.14 -1.71
C TYR A 76 -28.21 42.36 -2.16
N MET A 77 -28.06 41.49 -3.16
CA MET A 77 -29.14 40.69 -3.74
C MET A 77 -29.60 39.53 -2.85
N LEU A 78 -28.71 39.03 -2.00
CA LEU A 78 -28.95 37.94 -1.05
C LEU A 78 -29.54 38.45 0.28
N ASP A 79 -29.67 39.76 0.48
CA ASP A 79 -30.28 40.37 1.65
C ASP A 79 -31.73 40.80 1.33
N ASP A 80 -32.71 40.12 1.96
CA ASP A 80 -34.15 40.37 1.77
C ASP A 80 -34.57 41.79 2.20
N GLN A 81 -33.95 42.34 3.24
CA GLN A 81 -34.28 43.68 3.73
C GLN A 81 -33.85 44.77 2.73
N ARG A 82 -32.75 44.52 2.03
CA ARG A 82 -32.16 45.47 1.07
C ARG A 82 -32.78 45.35 -0.32
N SER A 83 -32.86 44.13 -0.86
CA SER A 83 -33.25 43.87 -2.25
C SER A 83 -34.77 43.69 -2.48
N LYS A 84 -35.54 43.43 -1.41
CA LYS A 84 -37.02 43.40 -1.40
C LYS A 84 -37.61 42.62 -2.57
N GLY A 85 -38.28 43.31 -3.51
CA GLY A 85 -38.99 42.68 -4.63
C GLY A 85 -38.11 41.99 -5.69
N LEU A 86 -36.79 42.14 -5.60
CA LEU A 86 -35.80 41.45 -6.44
C LEU A 86 -34.96 40.43 -5.66
N TYR A 87 -35.24 40.24 -4.37
CA TYR A 87 -34.53 39.33 -3.47
C TYR A 87 -34.28 37.95 -4.08
N CYS A 88 -33.02 37.50 -4.00
CA CYS A 88 -32.58 36.20 -4.44
C CYS A 88 -32.58 35.23 -3.27
N ASP A 89 -33.51 34.27 -3.29
CA ASP A 89 -33.44 33.11 -2.40
C ASP A 89 -32.25 32.24 -2.83
N GLU A 90 -31.16 32.33 -2.08
CA GLU A 90 -29.90 31.66 -2.40
C GLU A 90 -30.09 30.15 -2.53
N SER A 91 -30.83 29.53 -1.60
CA SER A 91 -31.00 28.09 -1.56
C SER A 91 -31.78 27.59 -2.78
N LYS A 92 -32.90 28.24 -3.09
CA LYS A 92 -33.74 27.88 -4.23
C LYS A 92 -33.09 28.17 -5.57
N SER A 93 -32.35 29.27 -5.66
CA SER A 93 -31.59 29.62 -6.87
C SER A 93 -30.48 28.60 -7.12
N ASN A 94 -29.68 28.26 -6.10
CA ASN A 94 -28.64 27.25 -6.20
C ASN A 94 -29.21 25.85 -6.50
N GLU A 95 -30.33 25.45 -5.90
CA GLU A 95 -31.01 24.18 -6.24
C GLU A 95 -31.37 24.12 -7.74
N THR A 96 -31.91 25.21 -8.28
CA THR A 96 -32.25 25.29 -9.71
C THR A 96 -31.00 25.21 -10.58
N LEU A 97 -29.91 25.88 -10.18
CA LEU A 97 -28.64 25.85 -10.90
C LEU A 97 -28.00 24.46 -10.89
N VAL A 98 -28.03 23.74 -9.77
CA VAL A 98 -27.52 22.36 -9.67
C VAL A 98 -28.28 21.43 -10.60
N GLN A 99 -29.61 21.48 -10.57
CA GLN A 99 -30.45 20.66 -11.45
C GLN A 99 -30.13 20.95 -12.92
N ARG A 100 -29.91 22.22 -13.27
CA ARG A 100 -29.51 22.61 -14.62
C ARG A 100 -28.11 22.12 -14.99
N CYS A 101 -27.14 22.19 -14.08
CA CYS A 101 -25.82 21.62 -14.31
C CYS A 101 -25.92 20.11 -14.60
N PHE A 102 -26.73 19.36 -13.85
CA PHE A 102 -26.97 17.94 -14.11
C PHE A 102 -27.68 17.69 -15.45
N ASP A 103 -28.68 18.49 -15.81
CA ASP A 103 -29.35 18.40 -17.13
C ASP A 103 -28.35 18.60 -18.29
N ILE A 104 -27.51 19.64 -18.19
CA ILE A 104 -26.48 19.96 -19.18
C ILE A 104 -25.49 18.80 -19.29
N MET A 105 -24.94 18.35 -18.16
CA MET A 105 -24.01 17.22 -18.11
C MET A 105 -24.64 15.93 -18.67
N LYS A 106 -25.91 15.65 -18.39
CA LYS A 106 -26.62 14.49 -18.93
C LYS A 106 -26.73 14.52 -20.46
N SER A 107 -26.87 15.73 -21.04
CA SER A 107 -27.05 15.95 -22.47
C SER A 107 -25.73 16.05 -23.26
N GLU A 108 -24.71 16.68 -22.70
CA GLU A 108 -23.47 16.99 -23.44
C GLU A 108 -22.31 16.01 -23.14
N LEU A 109 -22.25 15.41 -21.94
CA LEU A 109 -21.19 14.44 -21.60
C LEU A 109 -21.36 13.17 -22.43
N ARG A 110 -20.27 12.77 -23.09
CA ARG A 110 -20.18 11.56 -23.91
C ARG A 110 -18.77 11.02 -23.86
N PHE A 111 -18.63 9.72 -24.10
CA PHE A 111 -17.33 9.06 -24.22
C PHE A 111 -16.49 9.69 -25.32
N ASN A 112 -15.21 9.93 -25.01
CA ASN A 112 -14.21 10.44 -25.93
C ASN A 112 -14.67 11.74 -26.63
N ILE A 113 -15.09 12.73 -25.83
CA ILE A 113 -15.72 13.98 -26.29
C ILE A 113 -14.85 14.76 -27.27
N CYS A 114 -13.52 14.70 -27.07
CA CYS A 114 -12.54 15.32 -27.94
C CYS A 114 -12.04 14.41 -29.06
N GLN A 115 -12.43 13.12 -29.11
CA GLN A 115 -12.03 12.12 -30.13
C GLN A 115 -10.57 11.67 -30.09
N LEU A 116 -9.93 11.66 -28.93
CA LEU A 116 -8.54 11.22 -28.77
C LEU A 116 -8.34 9.85 -29.43
N GLU A 117 -7.41 9.82 -30.38
CA GLU A 117 -7.19 8.67 -31.27
C GLU A 117 -6.35 7.59 -30.60
N ASN A 118 -5.52 7.98 -29.63
CA ASN A 118 -4.60 7.10 -28.95
C ASN A 118 -4.37 7.49 -27.48
N SER A 119 -3.83 6.54 -26.72
CA SER A 119 -3.43 6.71 -25.33
C SER A 119 -1.92 6.80 -25.14
N TYR A 120 -1.12 6.78 -26.22
CA TYR A 120 0.35 6.79 -26.12
C TYR A 120 0.91 8.19 -25.95
N LEU A 121 0.22 9.20 -26.46
CA LEU A 121 0.56 10.59 -26.24
C LEU A 121 -0.08 11.09 -24.95
N ALA A 122 0.70 11.83 -24.17
CA ALA A 122 0.12 12.68 -23.15
C ALA A 122 -0.71 13.79 -23.81
N ASP A 123 -1.70 14.32 -23.11
CA ASP A 123 -2.64 15.30 -23.63
C ASP A 123 -1.91 16.57 -24.12
N ASP A 124 -0.77 16.91 -23.53
CA ASP A 124 0.12 18.01 -23.95
C ASP A 124 0.89 17.74 -25.26
N GLN A 125 0.99 16.47 -25.68
CA GLN A 125 1.65 16.03 -26.91
C GLN A 125 0.65 15.81 -28.08
N VAL A 126 -0.65 15.85 -27.81
CA VAL A 126 -1.68 15.76 -28.84
C VAL A 126 -1.76 17.09 -29.57
N ASN A 127 -1.35 17.10 -30.84
CA ASN A 127 -1.55 18.25 -31.73
C ASN A 127 -3.02 18.68 -31.69
N ASP A 128 -3.31 19.96 -31.85
CA ASP A 128 -4.66 20.54 -31.94
C ASP A 128 -5.64 20.29 -30.77
N LEU A 129 -5.21 19.67 -29.67
CA LEU A 129 -6.08 19.34 -28.55
C LEU A 129 -6.75 20.58 -27.93
N GLU A 130 -6.01 21.68 -27.74
CA GLU A 130 -6.58 22.92 -27.18
C GLU A 130 -7.71 23.47 -28.07
N ALA A 131 -7.57 23.38 -29.40
CA ALA A 131 -8.62 23.78 -30.34
C ALA A 131 -9.82 22.82 -30.30
N ARG A 132 -9.57 21.51 -30.15
CA ARG A 132 -10.62 20.48 -29.98
C ARG A 132 -11.40 20.68 -28.69
N VAL A 133 -10.73 21.00 -27.59
CA VAL A 133 -11.36 21.30 -26.29
C VAL A 133 -12.31 22.48 -26.44
N VAL A 134 -11.86 23.61 -27.03
CA VAL A 134 -12.71 24.79 -27.25
C VAL A 134 -13.91 24.49 -28.17
N ARG A 135 -13.74 23.60 -29.15
CA ARG A 135 -14.80 23.22 -30.10
C ARG A 135 -15.82 22.23 -29.51
N CYS A 136 -15.34 21.26 -28.73
CA CYS A 136 -16.14 20.12 -28.26
C CYS A 136 -16.74 20.32 -26.87
N ILE A 137 -16.12 21.17 -26.03
CA ILE A 137 -16.55 21.45 -24.65
C ILE A 137 -17.09 22.87 -24.60
N SER A 138 -18.41 23.01 -24.48
CA SER A 138 -19.04 24.33 -24.41
C SER A 138 -18.62 25.07 -23.12
N PRO A 139 -18.58 26.42 -23.11
CA PRO A 139 -18.33 27.18 -21.88
C PRO A 139 -19.32 26.84 -20.77
N THR A 140 -20.55 26.50 -21.15
CA THR A 140 -21.62 26.08 -20.25
C THR A 140 -21.32 24.71 -19.63
N LEU A 141 -20.88 23.73 -20.42
CA LEU A 141 -20.48 22.41 -19.91
C LEU A 141 -19.27 22.53 -18.97
N SER A 142 -18.26 23.32 -19.37
CA SER A 142 -17.10 23.60 -18.51
C SER A 142 -17.51 24.20 -17.17
N TYR A 143 -18.44 25.17 -17.17
CA TYR A 143 -18.99 25.74 -15.93
C TYR A 143 -19.74 24.67 -15.11
N ALA A 144 -20.63 23.90 -15.74
CA ALA A 144 -21.39 22.86 -15.07
C ALA A 144 -20.50 21.81 -14.41
N CYS A 145 -19.46 21.33 -15.11
CA CYS A 145 -18.51 20.33 -14.61
C CYS A 145 -17.63 20.83 -13.45
N ARG A 146 -17.35 22.14 -13.36
CA ARG A 146 -16.51 22.75 -12.31
C ARG A 146 -17.27 23.19 -11.06
N TYR A 147 -18.54 23.59 -11.19
CA TYR A 147 -19.25 24.29 -10.10
C TYR A 147 -20.53 23.62 -9.59
N TRP A 148 -20.96 22.48 -10.14
CA TRP A 148 -22.18 21.80 -9.68
C TRP A 148 -22.15 21.50 -8.17
N SER A 149 -21.01 21.08 -7.61
CA SER A 149 -20.88 20.74 -6.18
C SER A 149 -20.94 21.97 -5.27
N SER A 150 -20.42 23.11 -5.76
CA SER A 150 -20.44 24.39 -5.05
C SER A 150 -21.84 24.98 -4.95
N HIS A 151 -22.69 24.71 -5.95
CA HIS A 151 -24.11 25.04 -5.87
C HIS A 151 -24.87 24.02 -5.01
N LEU A 152 -24.51 22.73 -5.09
CA LEU A 152 -25.13 21.66 -4.31
C LEU A 152 -25.02 21.92 -2.81
N ARG A 153 -23.83 22.31 -2.35
CA ARG A 153 -23.56 22.65 -0.94
C ARG A 153 -24.50 23.74 -0.38
N LEU A 154 -24.96 24.68 -1.20
CA LEU A 154 -25.85 25.77 -0.78
C LEU A 154 -27.34 25.47 -1.01
N SER A 155 -27.68 24.35 -1.64
CA SER A 155 -29.05 23.98 -1.95
C SER A 155 -29.73 23.23 -0.80
N SER A 156 -31.03 23.47 -0.59
CA SER A 156 -31.85 22.67 0.33
C SER A 156 -32.14 21.28 -0.26
N ALA A 157 -31.94 20.24 0.54
CA ALA A 157 -32.18 18.86 0.15
C ALA A 157 -33.65 18.62 -0.27
N LYS A 158 -33.82 18.10 -1.49
CA LYS A 158 -35.07 17.52 -1.98
C LYS A 158 -34.74 16.24 -2.72
N ASP A 159 -35.59 15.22 -2.59
CA ASP A 159 -35.46 13.89 -3.21
C ASP A 159 -35.05 13.93 -4.69
N ASN A 160 -35.53 14.92 -5.45
CA ASN A 160 -35.22 15.06 -6.88
C ASN A 160 -33.73 15.34 -7.14
N THR A 161 -33.10 16.25 -6.38
CA THR A 161 -31.70 16.62 -6.59
C THR A 161 -30.77 15.46 -6.19
N SER A 162 -31.10 14.76 -5.10
CA SER A 162 -30.37 13.55 -4.67
C SER A 162 -30.44 12.45 -5.74
N LYS A 163 -31.62 12.24 -6.35
CA LYS A 163 -31.76 11.31 -7.47
C LYS A 163 -30.92 11.71 -8.68
N MET A 164 -30.91 12.99 -9.05
CA MET A 164 -30.09 13.47 -10.17
C MET A 164 -28.58 13.28 -9.92
N LEU A 165 -28.12 13.46 -8.68
CA LEU A 165 -26.74 13.20 -8.28
C LEU A 165 -26.39 11.70 -8.42
N LEU A 166 -27.27 10.80 -7.95
CA LEU A 166 -27.06 9.37 -8.08
C LEU A 166 -27.07 8.93 -9.54
N ASP A 167 -28.03 9.40 -10.35
CA ASP A 167 -28.08 9.15 -11.80
C ASP A 167 -26.78 9.61 -12.49
N PHE A 168 -26.27 10.79 -12.10
CA PHE A 168 -24.99 11.30 -12.58
C PHE A 168 -23.83 10.37 -12.22
N LEU A 169 -23.72 9.96 -10.95
CA LEU A 169 -22.68 9.05 -10.49
C LEU A 169 -22.75 7.71 -11.23
N PHE A 170 -23.94 7.15 -11.46
CA PHE A 170 -24.13 5.86 -12.12
C PHE A 170 -23.91 5.87 -13.63
N GLU A 171 -24.16 6.99 -14.32
CA GLU A 171 -24.12 7.00 -15.78
C GLU A 171 -23.04 7.89 -16.41
N ARG A 172 -22.61 8.97 -15.73
CA ARG A 172 -21.80 10.03 -16.34
C ARG A 172 -20.50 10.33 -15.58
N PHE A 173 -20.23 9.65 -14.47
CA PHE A 173 -19.06 9.90 -13.62
C PHE A 173 -17.72 9.86 -14.37
N LEU A 174 -17.45 8.81 -15.17
CA LEU A 174 -16.19 8.72 -15.92
C LEU A 174 -16.08 9.78 -17.02
N PHE A 175 -17.18 10.14 -17.69
CA PHE A 175 -17.17 11.20 -18.71
C PHE A 175 -16.97 12.59 -18.11
N TRP A 176 -17.46 12.80 -16.89
CA TRP A 176 -17.17 14.02 -16.14
C TRP A 176 -15.69 14.13 -15.78
N MET A 177 -15.06 13.03 -15.33
CA MET A 177 -13.61 12.99 -15.13
C MET A 177 -12.85 13.27 -16.43
N GLU A 178 -13.31 12.74 -17.57
CA GLU A 178 -12.73 12.99 -18.89
C GLU A 178 -12.71 14.49 -19.22
N VAL A 179 -13.84 15.18 -19.06
CA VAL A 179 -13.94 16.63 -19.27
C VAL A 179 -13.05 17.40 -18.28
N LEU A 180 -13.03 17.01 -17.00
CA LEU A 180 -12.17 17.65 -16.01
C LEU A 180 -10.68 17.50 -16.33
N SER A 181 -10.27 16.33 -16.84
CA SER A 181 -8.90 16.07 -17.28
C SER A 181 -8.52 16.96 -18.46
N LEU A 182 -9.38 17.01 -19.49
CA LEU A 182 -9.17 17.80 -20.71
C LEU A 182 -9.12 19.32 -20.47
N ILE A 183 -9.90 19.84 -19.51
CA ILE A 183 -9.84 21.26 -19.11
C ILE A 183 -8.76 21.55 -18.05
N ARG A 184 -7.92 20.56 -17.72
CA ARG A 184 -6.84 20.64 -16.71
C ARG A 184 -7.32 21.01 -15.29
N CYS A 185 -8.49 20.50 -14.91
CA CYS A 185 -9.13 20.72 -13.61
C CYS A 185 -9.43 19.41 -12.87
N ILE A 186 -8.73 18.31 -13.14
CA ILE A 186 -8.99 17.03 -12.46
C ILE A 186 -8.72 17.09 -10.94
N GLY A 187 -7.78 17.94 -10.50
CA GLY A 187 -7.43 18.10 -9.09
C GLY A 187 -8.60 18.53 -8.19
N ILE A 188 -9.51 19.37 -8.70
CA ILE A 188 -10.70 19.77 -7.91
C ILE A 188 -11.74 18.65 -7.79
N GLY A 189 -11.68 17.61 -8.65
CA GLY A 189 -12.72 16.57 -8.72
C GLY A 189 -12.94 15.84 -7.39
N ALA A 190 -11.88 15.49 -6.66
CA ALA A 190 -12.01 14.82 -5.37
C ALA A 190 -12.74 15.69 -4.34
N THR A 191 -12.45 16.99 -4.31
CA THR A 191 -13.11 17.95 -3.42
C THR A 191 -14.59 18.14 -3.78
N MET A 192 -14.94 18.08 -5.07
CA MET A 192 -16.34 18.16 -5.53
C MET A 192 -17.16 16.95 -5.06
N ILE A 193 -16.60 15.74 -5.17
CA ILE A 193 -17.27 14.52 -4.68
C ILE A 193 -17.37 14.53 -3.15
N GLN A 194 -16.36 15.04 -2.45
CA GLN A 194 -16.43 15.23 -0.99
C GLN A 194 -17.54 16.19 -0.58
N GLN A 195 -17.70 17.32 -1.28
CA GLN A 195 -18.82 18.25 -1.04
C GLN A 195 -20.17 17.55 -1.22
N ALA A 196 -20.31 16.73 -2.26
CA ALA A 196 -21.50 15.91 -2.46
C ALA A 196 -21.72 14.90 -1.32
N GLN A 197 -20.65 14.25 -0.86
CA GLN A 197 -20.69 13.32 0.28
C GLN A 197 -21.18 14.00 1.56
N THR A 198 -20.64 15.19 1.87
CA THR A 198 -21.05 15.98 3.05
C THR A 198 -22.50 16.45 2.96
N TRP A 199 -22.94 16.86 1.76
CA TRP A 199 -24.33 17.27 1.53
C TRP A 199 -25.30 16.09 1.71
N LEU A 200 -24.93 14.89 1.23
CA LEU A 200 -25.72 13.67 1.41
C LEU A 200 -25.82 13.19 2.86
N ARG A 201 -24.92 13.60 3.77
CA ARG A 201 -25.01 13.27 5.21
C ARG A 201 -26.08 14.07 5.95
N MET A 202 -26.56 15.16 5.36
CA MET A 202 -27.61 16.00 5.95
C MET A 202 -29.01 15.42 5.79
N ASP A 203 -29.19 14.50 4.83
CA ASP A 203 -30.36 13.63 4.69
C ASP A 203 -30.03 12.26 5.33
N ASP A 204 -30.98 11.60 5.98
CA ASP A 204 -30.88 10.22 6.52
C ASP A 204 -30.66 9.17 5.38
N ASN A 205 -29.57 9.31 4.62
CA ASN A 205 -29.21 8.44 3.51
C ASN A 205 -28.52 7.17 4.03
N SER A 206 -28.71 6.06 3.33
CA SER A 206 -28.13 4.77 3.71
C SER A 206 -26.60 4.79 3.68
N ASP A 207 -25.97 4.05 4.61
CA ASP A 207 -24.51 3.86 4.69
C ASP A 207 -23.92 3.37 3.36
N GLU A 208 -24.70 2.64 2.56
CA GLU A 208 -24.33 2.17 1.23
C GLU A 208 -24.05 3.33 0.26
N VAL A 209 -24.90 4.36 0.21
CA VAL A 209 -24.68 5.53 -0.65
C VAL A 209 -23.42 6.28 -0.23
N GLN A 210 -23.17 6.39 1.08
CA GLN A 210 -21.95 7.02 1.59
C GLN A 210 -20.69 6.27 1.15
N LYS A 211 -20.74 4.94 1.14
CA LYS A 211 -19.65 4.08 0.64
C LYS A 211 -19.41 4.28 -0.86
N GLN A 212 -20.47 4.27 -1.67
CA GLN A 212 -20.37 4.47 -3.12
C GLN A 212 -19.73 5.81 -3.49
N VAL A 213 -20.12 6.89 -2.80
CA VAL A 213 -19.54 8.22 -3.00
C VAL A 213 -18.09 8.27 -2.52
N SER A 214 -17.74 7.55 -1.45
CA SER A 214 -16.35 7.43 -0.97
C SER A 214 -15.46 6.72 -1.99
N ASP A 215 -15.93 5.59 -2.53
CA ASP A 215 -15.25 4.84 -3.58
C ASP A 215 -15.02 5.70 -4.83
N ALA A 216 -16.04 6.47 -5.25
CA ALA A 216 -15.92 7.42 -6.34
C ALA A 216 -14.86 8.49 -6.05
N ARG A 217 -14.82 9.04 -4.83
CA ARG A 217 -13.82 10.03 -4.42
C ARG A 217 -12.41 9.46 -4.44
N ASN A 218 -12.23 8.24 -3.94
CA ASN A 218 -10.94 7.54 -3.92
C ASN A 218 -10.46 7.27 -5.34
N PHE A 219 -11.36 6.87 -6.25
CA PHE A 219 -11.05 6.69 -7.67
C PHE A 219 -10.58 7.98 -8.36
N VAL A 220 -11.29 9.10 -8.17
CA VAL A 220 -10.85 10.40 -8.73
C VAL A 220 -9.48 10.79 -8.21
N THR A 221 -9.25 10.60 -6.91
CA THR A 221 -7.97 10.98 -6.30
C THR A 221 -6.84 10.14 -6.83
N TRP A 222 -7.04 8.81 -6.90
CA TRP A 222 -6.04 7.91 -7.43
C TRP A 222 -5.67 8.30 -8.86
N PHE A 223 -6.66 8.59 -9.72
CA PHE A 223 -6.37 9.00 -11.09
C PHE A 223 -5.62 10.33 -11.12
N ALA A 224 -6.12 11.36 -10.42
CA ALA A 224 -5.54 12.70 -10.41
C ALA A 224 -4.10 12.72 -9.90
N ALA A 225 -3.83 11.98 -8.82
CA ALA A 225 -2.55 12.01 -8.12
C ALA A 225 -1.47 11.10 -8.75
N ASN A 226 -1.84 10.28 -9.75
CA ASN A 226 -0.90 9.45 -10.49
C ASN A 226 -0.58 10.07 -11.86
N LEU A 227 0.59 9.73 -12.40
CA LEU A 227 1.06 10.26 -13.69
C LEU A 227 0.17 9.87 -14.89
N CYS A 228 -0.68 8.87 -14.73
CA CYS A 228 -1.68 8.51 -15.74
C CYS A 228 -2.69 9.63 -16.02
N SER A 229 -2.85 10.60 -15.11
CA SER A 229 -3.66 11.82 -15.34
C SER A 229 -3.16 12.68 -16.51
N ARG A 230 -1.90 12.53 -16.93
CA ARG A 230 -1.35 13.26 -18.09
C ARG A 230 -1.98 12.84 -19.41
N SER A 231 -2.67 11.71 -19.46
CA SER A 231 -3.31 11.19 -20.67
C SER A 231 -4.73 10.76 -20.34
N THR A 232 -5.70 11.57 -20.76
CA THR A 232 -7.12 11.39 -20.45
C THR A 232 -7.68 9.97 -20.72
N PRO A 233 -7.30 9.24 -21.80
CA PRO A 233 -7.78 7.88 -22.03
C PRO A 233 -7.47 6.88 -20.92
N HIS A 234 -6.43 7.14 -20.10
CA HIS A 234 -6.04 6.28 -18.98
C HIS A 234 -7.06 6.20 -17.85
N ILE A 235 -8.10 7.04 -17.83
CA ILE A 235 -9.28 6.84 -16.99
C ILE A 235 -9.91 5.45 -17.26
N TYR A 236 -10.01 5.08 -18.53
CA TYR A 236 -10.68 3.85 -18.96
C TYR A 236 -9.73 2.66 -19.05
N ILE A 237 -8.51 2.86 -19.55
CA ILE A 237 -7.58 1.75 -19.84
C ILE A 237 -6.66 1.40 -18.66
N SER A 238 -6.52 2.28 -17.67
CA SER A 238 -5.64 2.04 -16.52
C SER A 238 -6.33 2.24 -15.19
N ALA A 239 -6.99 3.37 -14.95
CA ALA A 239 -7.62 3.62 -13.65
C ALA A 239 -8.75 2.62 -13.37
N LEU A 240 -9.67 2.42 -14.32
CA LEU A 240 -10.80 1.51 -14.15
C LEU A 240 -10.40 0.02 -13.98
N PRO A 241 -9.45 -0.55 -14.76
CA PRO A 241 -9.02 -1.93 -14.55
C PRO A 241 -8.15 -2.16 -13.30
N LEU A 242 -7.45 -1.12 -12.81
CA LEU A 242 -6.54 -1.23 -11.66
C LEU A 242 -7.19 -0.89 -10.32
N CYS A 243 -8.38 -0.28 -10.30
CA CYS A 243 -9.07 0.01 -9.05
C CYS A 243 -9.58 -1.28 -8.37
N ALA A 244 -9.80 -1.21 -7.05
CA ALA A 244 -10.17 -2.39 -6.27
C ALA A 244 -11.46 -3.02 -6.80
N LYS A 245 -11.49 -4.35 -6.99
CA LYS A 245 -12.67 -5.07 -7.45
C LYS A 245 -13.85 -5.00 -6.47
N SER A 246 -13.55 -4.75 -5.20
CA SER A 246 -14.50 -4.44 -4.13
C SER A 246 -15.16 -3.06 -4.29
N SER A 247 -14.52 -2.14 -5.03
CA SER A 247 -15.00 -0.78 -5.22
C SER A 247 -16.25 -0.73 -6.10
N TRP A 248 -17.20 0.11 -5.70
CA TRP A 248 -18.41 0.39 -6.47
C TRP A 248 -18.11 0.87 -7.91
N VAL A 249 -17.04 1.63 -8.11
CA VAL A 249 -16.67 2.15 -9.44
C VAL A 249 -16.33 0.99 -10.38
N TYR A 250 -15.54 0.02 -9.92
CA TYR A 250 -15.21 -1.18 -10.69
C TYR A 250 -16.48 -1.96 -11.03
N GLN A 251 -17.30 -2.27 -10.02
CA GLN A 251 -18.50 -3.09 -10.19
C GLN A 251 -19.50 -2.46 -11.18
N THR A 252 -19.63 -1.13 -11.17
CA THR A 252 -20.60 -0.40 -12.00
C THR A 252 -20.11 -0.19 -13.43
N TYR A 253 -18.84 0.21 -13.60
CA TYR A 253 -18.34 0.67 -14.89
C TYR A 253 -17.59 -0.40 -15.67
N PHE A 254 -16.87 -1.32 -15.01
CA PHE A 254 -16.06 -2.34 -15.71
C PHE A 254 -16.94 -3.23 -16.60
N GLN A 255 -18.13 -3.62 -16.12
CA GLN A 255 -19.08 -4.44 -16.89
C GLN A 255 -19.61 -3.76 -18.16
N ARG A 256 -19.49 -2.43 -18.27
CA ARG A 256 -19.96 -1.65 -19.43
C ARG A 256 -18.88 -1.47 -20.50
N THR A 257 -17.68 -1.99 -20.26
CA THR A 257 -16.55 -1.91 -21.19
C THR A 257 -16.38 -3.21 -21.95
N THR A 258 -15.82 -3.16 -23.16
CA THR A 258 -15.51 -4.34 -23.97
C THR A 258 -14.06 -4.28 -24.45
N GLY A 259 -13.36 -5.42 -24.41
CA GLY A 259 -11.97 -5.52 -24.84
C GLY A 259 -10.91 -5.01 -23.84
N LEU A 260 -11.29 -4.75 -22.58
CA LEU A 260 -10.35 -4.48 -21.49
C LEU A 260 -9.90 -5.79 -20.85
N ALA A 261 -8.60 -5.91 -20.55
CA ALA A 261 -8.11 -7.02 -19.74
C ALA A 261 -8.65 -6.94 -18.32
N SER A 262 -9.14 -8.07 -17.82
CA SER A 262 -9.50 -8.23 -16.41
C SER A 262 -8.25 -8.53 -15.60
N ILE A 263 -7.72 -7.50 -14.92
CA ILE A 263 -6.55 -7.61 -14.06
C ILE A 263 -7.04 -7.94 -12.65
N SER A 264 -6.55 -9.03 -12.05
CA SER A 264 -6.87 -9.39 -10.67
C SER A 264 -5.68 -9.10 -9.77
N ILE A 265 -5.73 -7.99 -9.04
CA ILE A 265 -4.73 -7.65 -8.03
C ILE A 265 -5.20 -8.23 -6.70
N SER A 266 -4.52 -9.25 -6.20
CA SER A 266 -4.67 -9.67 -4.80
C SER A 266 -4.00 -8.61 -3.92
N GLN A 267 -4.80 -7.94 -3.09
CA GLN A 267 -4.38 -6.87 -2.17
C GLN A 267 -3.80 -5.64 -2.88
N HIS A 268 -4.67 -4.78 -3.38
CA HIS A 268 -4.41 -3.37 -3.10
C HIS A 268 -4.52 -3.25 -1.58
N GLU A 269 -3.49 -2.78 -0.89
CA GLU A 269 -3.70 -2.19 0.43
C GLU A 269 -4.70 -1.07 0.20
N GLU A 270 -5.98 -1.32 0.49
CA GLU A 270 -7.12 -0.47 0.12
C GLU A 270 -6.96 0.98 0.64
N ALA A 271 -5.97 1.22 1.50
CA ALA A 271 -5.59 2.52 2.02
C ALA A 271 -4.67 3.36 1.11
N VAL A 272 -3.75 2.80 0.29
CA VAL A 272 -2.80 3.63 -0.49
C VAL A 272 -3.47 4.21 -1.73
N LEU A 273 -3.62 5.54 -1.78
CA LEU A 273 -4.27 6.26 -2.89
C LEU A 273 -3.27 6.81 -3.90
N ALA A 274 -2.08 7.23 -3.47
CA ALA A 274 -1.06 7.78 -4.36
C ALA A 274 0.35 7.53 -3.84
N ILE A 275 1.30 7.40 -4.78
CA ILE A 275 2.73 7.29 -4.52
C ILE A 275 3.45 8.25 -5.45
N TRP A 276 4.21 9.19 -4.89
CA TRP A 276 5.04 10.13 -5.63
C TRP A 276 6.50 9.79 -5.42
N SER A 277 7.13 9.21 -6.44
CA SER A 277 8.56 8.93 -6.44
C SER A 277 9.35 10.20 -6.72
N LEU A 278 10.17 10.60 -5.75
CA LEU A 278 11.05 11.75 -5.83
C LEU A 278 12.50 11.30 -6.04
N HIS A 279 13.33 12.19 -6.57
CA HIS A 279 14.75 11.89 -6.77
C HIS A 279 15.57 12.03 -5.49
N LEU A 280 15.01 12.63 -4.44
CA LEU A 280 15.70 13.02 -3.21
C LEU A 280 14.97 12.47 -1.98
N LEU A 281 15.73 12.25 -0.91
CA LEU A 281 15.21 11.89 0.41
C LEU A 281 14.35 13.04 0.95
N VAL A 282 13.20 12.69 1.55
CA VAL A 282 12.28 13.66 2.15
C VAL A 282 12.27 13.48 3.66
N TYR A 283 12.74 14.50 4.39
CA TYR A 283 12.87 14.44 5.85
C TYR A 283 11.66 14.98 6.60
N SER A 284 10.92 15.91 6.01
CA SER A 284 9.76 16.52 6.65
C SER A 284 8.73 16.92 5.61
N LEU A 285 7.46 16.85 6.02
CA LEU A 285 6.30 17.16 5.22
C LEU A 285 5.34 18.05 6.03
N ALA A 286 4.76 19.05 5.36
CA ALA A 286 3.72 19.90 5.92
C ALA A 286 2.59 20.09 4.91
N ILE A 287 1.34 20.04 5.38
CA ILE A 287 0.15 20.29 4.56
C ILE A 287 -0.28 21.74 4.80
N SER A 288 -0.70 22.44 3.74
CA SER A 288 -1.23 23.79 3.86
C SER A 288 -2.55 23.80 4.65
N PRO A 289 -2.89 24.89 5.36
CA PRO A 289 -4.13 24.95 6.16
C PRO A 289 -5.42 24.75 5.34
N ASP A 290 -5.39 25.10 4.06
CA ASP A 290 -6.50 24.88 3.12
C ASP A 290 -6.56 23.44 2.57
N GLY A 291 -5.54 22.63 2.85
CA GLY A 291 -5.42 21.23 2.44
C GLY A 291 -5.05 21.02 0.98
N ASN A 292 -4.72 22.07 0.21
CA ASN A 292 -4.48 21.95 -1.23
C ASN A 292 -3.02 21.72 -1.61
N CYS A 293 -2.07 22.06 -0.73
CA CYS A 293 -0.64 22.01 -1.00
C CYS A 293 0.12 21.20 0.05
N ILE A 294 1.22 20.61 -0.38
CA ILE A 294 2.19 19.90 0.46
C ILE A 294 3.55 20.56 0.29
N ALA A 295 4.17 21.00 1.38
CA ALA A 295 5.57 21.37 1.40
C ALA A 295 6.41 20.18 1.83
N SER A 296 7.49 19.87 1.11
CA SER A 296 8.44 18.83 1.45
C SER A 296 9.85 19.39 1.56
N SER A 297 10.62 18.93 2.55
CA SER A 297 12.03 19.26 2.67
C SER A 297 12.95 18.16 2.13
N CYS A 298 14.07 18.55 1.54
CA CYS A 298 15.02 17.62 0.93
C CYS A 298 16.42 17.66 1.57
N HIS A 299 17.16 16.56 1.37
CA HIS A 299 18.55 16.41 1.82
C HIS A 299 19.51 17.48 1.26
N ASN A 300 19.26 17.99 0.07
CA ASN A 300 20.12 18.97 -0.61
C ASN A 300 19.85 20.44 -0.21
N GLY A 301 19.03 20.69 0.81
CA GLY A 301 18.68 22.03 1.26
C GLY A 301 17.52 22.69 0.53
N SER A 302 16.90 21.98 -0.41
CA SER A 302 15.73 22.47 -1.15
C SER A 302 14.43 22.22 -0.41
N VAL A 303 13.48 23.14 -0.56
CA VAL A 303 12.06 22.92 -0.21
C VAL A 303 11.23 22.93 -1.50
N PHE A 304 10.28 22.00 -1.60
CA PHE A 304 9.36 21.90 -2.73
C PHE A 304 7.92 22.05 -2.25
N VAL A 305 7.06 22.61 -3.10
CA VAL A 305 5.61 22.71 -2.85
C VAL A 305 4.86 21.99 -3.97
N TYR A 306 4.07 20.99 -3.60
CA TYR A 306 3.26 20.17 -4.50
C TYR A 306 1.78 20.43 -4.27
N ASP A 307 0.98 20.27 -5.31
CA ASP A 307 -0.47 20.20 -5.21
C ASP A 307 -0.86 18.81 -4.70
N ILE A 308 -1.66 18.76 -3.63
CA ILE A 308 -1.98 17.50 -2.96
C ILE A 308 -2.74 16.52 -3.88
N HIS A 309 -3.49 17.04 -4.85
CA HIS A 309 -4.44 16.28 -5.64
C HIS A 309 -3.81 15.73 -6.92
N THR A 310 -2.80 16.41 -7.44
CA THR A 310 -2.15 16.07 -8.72
C THR A 310 -0.70 15.62 -8.54
N GLY A 311 -0.07 15.92 -7.40
CA GLY A 311 1.37 15.72 -7.20
C GLY A 311 2.25 16.64 -8.05
N ALA A 312 1.65 17.61 -8.76
CA ALA A 312 2.38 18.57 -9.57
C ALA A 312 3.05 19.62 -8.69
N VAL A 313 4.25 20.05 -9.07
CA VAL A 313 4.94 21.15 -8.38
C VAL A 313 4.20 22.47 -8.66
N VAL A 314 3.73 23.14 -7.60
CA VAL A 314 2.90 24.37 -7.70
C VAL A 314 3.75 25.59 -8.01
N VAL A 315 4.94 25.68 -7.41
CA VAL A 315 5.87 26.80 -7.60
C VAL A 315 7.03 26.34 -8.48
N VAL A 316 7.26 27.06 -9.59
CA VAL A 316 8.30 26.70 -10.57
C VAL A 316 9.69 26.84 -9.94
N GLY A 317 10.23 25.73 -9.48
CA GLY A 317 11.59 25.58 -8.96
C GLY A 317 11.63 25.32 -7.44
N PRO A 318 12.66 24.60 -6.95
CA PRO A 318 12.90 24.44 -5.52
C PRO A 318 13.18 25.78 -4.84
N PHE A 319 12.73 25.94 -3.60
CA PHE A 319 13.17 27.06 -2.77
C PHE A 319 14.61 26.80 -2.36
N GLN A 320 15.51 27.64 -2.84
CA GLN A 320 16.96 27.52 -2.64
C GLN A 320 17.45 28.60 -1.69
N GLY A 321 18.21 28.20 -0.67
CA GLY A 321 18.82 29.15 0.27
C GLY A 321 19.54 28.47 1.44
N HIS A 322 19.13 27.26 1.81
CA HIS A 322 19.90 26.44 2.76
C HIS A 322 21.11 25.79 2.09
N THR A 323 22.22 25.69 2.83
CA THR A 323 23.45 25.00 2.37
C THR A 323 23.56 23.58 2.91
N GLY A 324 22.69 23.21 3.84
CA GLY A 324 22.59 21.88 4.46
C GLY A 324 21.19 21.28 4.31
N SER A 325 21.04 20.04 4.75
CA SER A 325 19.77 19.30 4.72
C SER A 325 18.70 19.97 5.58
N VAL A 326 17.48 20.08 5.04
CA VAL A 326 16.34 20.66 5.76
C VAL A 326 15.55 19.54 6.44
N TRP A 327 15.53 19.58 7.77
CA TRP A 327 14.93 18.52 8.61
C TRP A 327 13.51 18.83 9.08
N SER A 328 13.08 20.08 8.99
CA SER A 328 11.74 20.49 9.38
C SER A 328 11.22 21.54 8.42
N VAL A 329 9.98 21.37 8.00
CA VAL A 329 9.22 22.33 7.20
C VAL A 329 7.82 22.47 7.78
N VAL A 330 7.29 23.69 7.82
CA VAL A 330 5.94 23.99 8.33
C VAL A 330 5.29 25.13 7.56
N PHE A 331 3.97 25.10 7.42
CA PHE A 331 3.20 26.24 6.93
C PHE A 331 2.83 27.19 8.08
N SER A 332 2.71 28.48 7.76
CA SER A 332 2.03 29.43 8.64
C SER A 332 0.53 29.11 8.73
N PRO A 333 -0.16 29.49 9.82
CA PRO A 333 -1.59 29.25 9.98
C PRO A 333 -2.48 29.86 8.89
N ASP A 334 -2.01 30.92 8.23
CA ASP A 334 -2.69 31.56 7.09
C ASP A 334 -2.29 30.98 5.72
N GLY A 335 -1.37 30.02 5.69
CA GLY A 335 -0.86 29.36 4.48
C GLY A 335 0.05 30.22 3.59
N ARG A 336 0.32 31.48 3.95
CA ARG A 336 1.09 32.41 3.11
C ARG A 336 2.59 32.21 3.19
N HIS A 337 3.08 31.66 4.30
CA HIS A 337 4.49 31.49 4.57
C HIS A 337 4.82 30.03 4.86
N ILE A 338 6.06 29.66 4.55
CA ILE A 338 6.65 28.38 4.93
C ILE A 338 7.89 28.68 5.77
N ALA A 339 8.13 27.94 6.85
CA ALA A 339 9.41 28.01 7.58
C ALA A 339 10.17 26.69 7.44
N SER A 340 11.49 26.78 7.39
CA SER A 340 12.39 25.63 7.30
C SER A 340 13.54 25.71 8.30
N GLY A 341 13.91 24.57 8.89
CA GLY A 341 15.08 24.41 9.77
C GLY A 341 16.09 23.43 9.17
N SER A 342 17.38 23.77 9.22
CA SER A 342 18.43 23.05 8.48
C SER A 342 19.67 22.69 9.32
N THR A 343 20.44 21.72 8.81
CA THR A 343 21.76 21.37 9.34
C THR A 343 22.81 22.46 9.12
N ASP A 344 22.51 23.49 8.33
CA ASP A 344 23.34 24.69 8.21
C ASP A 344 23.23 25.66 9.39
N GLN A 345 22.53 25.27 10.45
CA GLN A 345 22.36 26.02 11.71
C GLN A 345 21.42 27.22 11.57
N THR A 346 20.72 27.36 10.45
CA THR A 346 19.79 28.47 10.21
C THR A 346 18.33 28.00 10.11
N ALA A 347 17.43 28.95 10.34
CA ALA A 347 16.03 28.84 9.94
C ALA A 347 15.70 29.92 8.90
N ILE A 348 14.84 29.62 7.93
CA ILE A 348 14.41 30.55 6.87
C ILE A 348 12.89 30.57 6.80
N VAL A 349 12.30 31.75 6.60
CA VAL A 349 10.88 31.94 6.29
C VAL A 349 10.73 32.36 4.83
N TRP A 350 9.91 31.62 4.10
CA TRP A 350 9.65 31.76 2.67
C TRP A 350 8.23 32.26 2.44
N ASP A 351 8.02 32.93 1.31
CA ASP A 351 6.70 33.16 0.74
C ASP A 351 6.25 31.88 0.02
N ALA A 352 5.11 31.32 0.42
CA ALA A 352 4.65 30.02 -0.07
C ALA A 352 4.29 30.03 -1.56
N GLN A 353 3.90 31.18 -2.11
CA GLN A 353 3.43 31.32 -3.49
C GLN A 353 4.58 31.58 -4.47
N THR A 354 5.60 32.33 -4.03
CA THR A 354 6.69 32.79 -4.89
C THR A 354 8.02 32.09 -4.61
N GLY A 355 8.15 31.41 -3.47
CA GLY A 355 9.39 30.76 -3.04
C GLY A 355 10.51 31.71 -2.66
N ARG A 356 10.21 33.01 -2.49
CA ARG A 356 11.20 34.00 -2.07
C ARG A 356 11.39 33.98 -0.57
N ILE A 357 12.62 34.25 -0.13
CA ILE A 357 12.92 34.44 1.30
C ILE A 357 12.23 35.74 1.75
N VAL A 358 11.34 35.62 2.74
CA VAL A 358 10.69 36.76 3.41
C VAL A 358 11.55 37.21 4.58
N THR A 359 12.02 36.25 5.39
CA THR A 359 12.80 36.53 6.60
C THR A 359 13.90 35.48 6.77
N GLY A 360 15.10 35.91 7.12
CA GLY A 360 16.27 35.06 7.33
C GLY A 360 17.33 35.15 6.22
N PRO A 361 18.37 34.30 6.26
CA PRO A 361 18.54 33.20 7.21
C PRO A 361 18.80 33.68 8.64
N LEU A 362 18.16 33.03 9.61
CA LEU A 362 18.17 33.39 11.03
C LEU A 362 19.39 32.77 11.71
N HIS A 363 20.42 33.58 11.96
CA HIS A 363 21.70 33.13 12.49
C HIS A 363 21.78 33.39 14.00
N LYS A 364 21.65 32.32 14.81
CA LYS A 364 21.97 32.36 16.25
C LYS A 364 22.29 31.00 16.83
N HIS A 365 21.62 29.95 16.35
CA HIS A 365 21.95 28.58 16.73
C HIS A 365 23.39 28.26 16.38
N THR A 366 24.06 27.48 17.24
CA THR A 366 25.47 27.11 17.05
C THR A 366 25.65 25.71 16.45
N ASP A 367 24.56 25.01 16.24
CA ASP A 367 24.51 23.65 15.68
C ASP A 367 23.16 23.43 14.95
N LYS A 368 22.96 22.24 14.36
CA LYS A 368 21.83 21.90 13.47
C LYS A 368 20.47 22.28 14.06
N VAL A 369 19.57 22.81 13.23
CA VAL A 369 18.18 23.09 13.62
C VAL A 369 17.31 21.93 13.17
N TRP A 370 16.78 21.17 14.13
CA TRP A 370 16.00 19.95 13.85
C TRP A 370 14.51 20.23 13.64
N SER A 371 13.96 21.24 14.33
CA SER A 371 12.53 21.52 14.31
C SER A 371 12.25 23.01 14.32
N VAL A 372 11.28 23.43 13.51
CA VAL A 372 10.71 24.77 13.49
C VAL A 372 9.19 24.69 13.52
N THR A 373 8.53 25.64 14.20
CA THR A 373 7.06 25.75 14.15
C THR A 373 6.58 27.19 14.34
N PHE A 374 5.47 27.55 13.70
CA PHE A 374 4.84 28.86 13.84
C PHE A 374 3.95 28.92 15.08
N SER A 375 3.84 30.10 15.68
CA SER A 375 2.76 30.38 16.63
C SER A 375 1.40 30.38 15.92
N PRO A 376 0.29 30.11 16.63
CA PRO A 376 -1.06 30.09 16.05
C PRO A 376 -1.50 31.41 15.39
N ASP A 377 -0.91 32.54 15.80
CA ASP A 377 -1.12 33.86 15.19
C ASP A 377 -0.17 34.16 14.00
N GLY A 378 0.76 33.26 13.70
CA GLY A 378 1.76 33.40 12.63
C GLY A 378 2.85 34.45 12.87
N ARG A 379 2.87 35.12 14.04
CA ARG A 379 3.80 36.23 14.32
C ARG A 379 5.15 35.79 14.87
N ARG A 380 5.21 34.59 15.44
CA ARG A 380 6.41 34.04 16.05
C ARG A 380 6.77 32.70 15.41
N LEU A 381 8.07 32.44 15.33
CA LEU A 381 8.63 31.15 14.93
C LEU A 381 9.46 30.63 16.09
N VAL A 382 9.27 29.39 16.50
CA VAL A 382 10.16 28.74 17.47
C VAL A 382 11.04 27.73 16.75
N SER A 383 12.32 27.68 17.11
CA SER A 383 13.30 26.73 16.61
C SER A 383 13.96 25.94 17.73
N GLY A 384 14.05 24.62 17.56
CA GLY A 384 14.77 23.69 18.44
C GLY A 384 16.01 23.13 17.75
N SER A 385 17.13 23.09 18.47
CA SER A 385 18.44 22.78 17.89
C SER A 385 19.22 21.72 18.67
N ASN A 386 20.18 21.13 17.96
CA ASN A 386 21.26 20.31 18.48
C ASN A 386 22.11 21.03 19.54
N ASP A 387 22.13 22.38 19.53
CA ASP A 387 22.84 23.19 20.52
C ASP A 387 22.19 23.23 21.91
N LYS A 388 21.12 22.44 22.11
CA LYS A 388 20.38 22.27 23.37
C LYS A 388 19.57 23.51 23.76
N THR A 389 19.39 24.46 22.83
CA THR A 389 18.61 25.67 23.06
C THR A 389 17.39 25.77 22.18
N ILE A 390 16.42 26.54 22.67
CA ILE A 390 15.21 26.92 21.93
C ILE A 390 15.25 28.43 21.73
N ILE A 391 14.95 28.90 20.53
CA ILE A 391 14.90 30.33 20.22
C ILE A 391 13.54 30.65 19.60
N VAL A 392 12.91 31.74 20.06
CA VAL A 392 11.69 32.29 19.47
C VAL A 392 12.05 33.56 18.71
N TRP A 393 11.62 33.62 17.46
CA TRP A 393 11.89 34.68 16.51
C TRP A 393 10.60 35.41 16.18
N ASP A 394 10.69 36.69 15.90
CA ASP A 394 9.63 37.43 15.23
C ASP A 394 9.69 37.12 13.72
N THR A 395 8.56 36.68 13.15
CA THR A 395 8.53 36.14 11.78
C THR A 395 8.74 37.21 10.70
N TYR A 396 8.46 38.47 11.00
CA TYR A 396 8.54 39.57 10.03
C TYR A 396 9.87 40.32 10.08
N THR A 397 10.43 40.47 11.29
CA THR A 397 11.68 41.21 11.51
C THR A 397 12.89 40.29 11.57
N GLY A 398 12.70 39.00 11.87
CA GLY A 398 13.78 38.04 12.09
C GLY A 398 14.58 38.28 13.38
N VAL A 399 14.10 39.16 14.25
CA VAL A 399 14.74 39.45 15.54
C VAL A 399 14.34 38.37 16.54
N ILE A 400 15.25 38.03 17.46
CA ILE A 400 14.97 37.12 18.57
C ILE A 400 13.96 37.79 19.51
N ALA A 401 12.74 37.24 19.56
CA ALA A 401 11.69 37.66 20.47
C ALA A 401 11.90 37.08 21.88
N LEU A 402 12.42 35.85 21.98
CA LEU A 402 12.67 35.16 23.24
C LEU A 402 13.80 34.13 23.11
N GLY A 403 14.58 33.96 24.17
CA GLY A 403 15.66 32.96 24.24
C GLY A 403 17.07 33.54 24.07
N PRO A 404 18.11 32.68 24.08
CA PRO A 404 18.04 31.22 24.03
C PRO A 404 17.54 30.60 25.33
N LEU A 405 16.47 29.79 25.27
CA LEU A 405 15.95 29.05 26.41
C LEU A 405 16.86 27.84 26.67
N LYS A 406 17.34 27.72 27.91
CA LYS A 406 18.26 26.65 28.33
C LYS A 406 17.61 25.80 29.41
N GLY A 407 17.72 24.48 29.30
CA GLY A 407 17.26 23.55 30.33
C GLY A 407 17.35 22.08 29.93
N HIS A 408 17.27 21.75 28.65
CA HIS A 408 17.60 20.40 28.18
C HIS A 408 19.10 20.12 28.35
N SER A 409 19.41 18.88 28.71
CA SER A 409 20.80 18.44 28.90
C SER A 409 21.43 17.89 27.61
N ASP A 410 20.60 17.66 26.60
CA ASP A 410 21.01 17.10 25.31
C ASP A 410 20.20 17.68 24.14
N GLU A 411 20.48 17.20 22.92
CA GLU A 411 19.91 17.70 21.65
C GLU A 411 18.37 17.76 21.66
N ILE A 412 17.79 18.79 21.04
CA ILE A 412 16.33 18.97 20.95
C ILE A 412 15.87 18.56 19.56
N TYR A 413 15.00 17.55 19.47
CA TYR A 413 14.50 17.05 18.18
C TYR A 413 13.23 17.76 17.71
N SER A 414 12.32 18.11 18.62
CA SER A 414 11.04 18.71 18.25
C SER A 414 10.64 19.83 19.20
N VAL A 415 10.03 20.86 18.61
CA VAL A 415 9.35 21.94 19.32
C VAL A 415 7.93 22.12 18.77
N ALA A 416 6.98 22.44 19.64
CA ALA A 416 5.57 22.65 19.27
C ALA A 416 4.99 23.84 20.06
N PHE A 417 4.18 24.69 19.41
CA PHE A 417 3.33 25.65 20.12
C PHE A 417 2.03 24.98 20.54
N SER A 418 1.49 25.38 21.69
CA SER A 418 0.10 25.08 22.03
C SER A 418 -0.88 25.83 21.10
N PRO A 419 -2.08 25.29 20.86
CA PRO A 419 -3.10 25.95 20.02
C PRO A 419 -3.49 27.38 20.46
N ASP A 420 -3.41 27.70 21.75
CA ASP A 420 -3.61 29.07 22.31
C ASP A 420 -2.36 29.98 22.19
N GLY A 421 -1.22 29.42 21.82
CA GLY A 421 0.07 30.10 21.70
C GLY A 421 0.71 30.50 23.04
N GLN A 422 0.22 30.02 24.17
CA GLN A 422 0.73 30.35 25.51
C GLN A 422 1.89 29.47 25.95
N LEU A 423 1.97 28.23 25.44
CA LEU A 423 2.99 27.26 25.81
C LEU A 423 3.83 26.84 24.61
N ILE A 424 5.09 26.49 24.88
CA ILE A 424 5.97 25.80 23.97
C ILE A 424 6.31 24.44 24.60
N ALA A 425 6.11 23.35 23.87
CA ALA A 425 6.62 22.04 24.24
C ALA A 425 7.92 21.76 23.50
N SER A 426 8.88 21.12 24.17
CA SER A 426 10.12 20.63 23.56
C SER A 426 10.46 19.24 24.04
N CYS A 427 11.01 18.40 23.15
CA CYS A 427 11.50 17.07 23.50
C CYS A 427 12.93 16.83 23.02
N SER A 428 13.63 15.94 23.72
CA SER A 428 15.08 15.81 23.62
C SER A 428 15.58 14.37 23.72
N VAL A 429 16.84 14.19 23.26
CA VAL A 429 17.69 13.02 23.53
C VAL A 429 17.79 12.72 25.03
N ASP A 430 17.63 13.73 25.90
CA ASP A 430 17.68 13.57 27.36
C ASP A 430 16.49 12.82 27.98
N GLN A 431 15.63 12.24 27.15
CA GLN A 431 14.45 11.44 27.52
C GLN A 431 13.34 12.25 28.21
N THR A 432 13.45 13.58 28.23
CA THR A 432 12.45 14.46 28.86
C THR A 432 11.69 15.29 27.84
N ILE A 433 10.48 15.69 28.24
CA ILE A 433 9.69 16.70 27.56
C ILE A 433 9.56 17.90 28.51
N ARG A 434 9.78 19.11 28.02
CA ARG A 434 9.67 20.35 28.80
C ARG A 434 8.58 21.24 28.24
N LEU A 435 7.87 21.91 29.13
CA LEU A 435 6.89 22.94 28.81
C LEU A 435 7.43 24.31 29.23
N TRP A 436 7.34 25.28 28.35
CA TRP A 436 7.83 26.64 28.54
C TRP A 436 6.68 27.62 28.35
N ASP A 437 6.65 28.67 29.16
CA ASP A 437 5.78 29.81 28.94
C ASP A 437 6.27 30.59 27.72
N ALA A 438 5.43 30.74 26.69
CA ALA A 438 5.79 31.35 25.42
C ALA A 438 6.03 32.86 25.50
N SER A 439 5.59 33.52 26.58
CA SER A 439 5.73 34.98 26.75
C SER A 439 6.99 35.34 27.54
N THR A 440 7.32 34.53 28.54
CA THR A 440 8.40 34.79 29.51
C THR A 440 9.62 33.89 29.30
N GLY A 441 9.45 32.72 28.69
CA GLY A 441 10.49 31.72 28.52
C GLY A 441 10.82 30.93 29.78
N ALA A 442 10.04 31.10 30.85
CA ALA A 442 10.19 30.33 32.07
C ALA A 442 9.70 28.89 31.85
N ALA A 443 10.30 27.94 32.57
CA ALA A 443 9.77 26.58 32.64
C ALA A 443 8.40 26.62 33.31
N PHE A 444 7.37 26.13 32.63
CA PHE A 444 5.98 26.13 33.11
C PHE A 444 5.76 25.08 34.21
N ALA A 445 6.39 23.92 34.07
CA ALA A 445 6.30 22.79 34.99
C ALA A 445 7.62 22.01 35.04
N GLU A 446 7.70 21.05 35.96
CA GLU A 446 8.80 20.07 35.98
C GLU A 446 8.86 19.26 34.68
N PRO A 447 10.05 18.81 34.23
CA PRO A 447 10.17 18.00 33.03
C PRO A 447 9.34 16.72 33.12
N LEU A 448 8.55 16.45 32.08
CA LEU A 448 7.77 15.21 31.98
C LEU A 448 8.72 14.05 31.71
N ARG A 449 8.71 13.06 32.61
CA ARG A 449 9.55 11.85 32.55
C ARG A 449 8.67 10.62 32.45
N GLY A 450 9.05 9.69 31.57
CA GLY A 450 8.34 8.42 31.42
C GLY A 450 8.80 7.58 30.25
N HIS A 451 9.31 8.20 29.18
CA HIS A 451 10.02 7.47 28.13
C HIS A 451 11.34 6.89 28.65
N THR A 452 11.73 5.73 28.14
CA THR A 452 12.97 5.02 28.56
C THR A 452 14.13 5.26 27.59
N ASP A 453 13.88 5.97 26.50
CA ASP A 453 14.86 6.32 25.47
C ASP A 453 14.51 7.70 24.85
N GLN A 454 15.33 8.17 23.91
CA GLN A 454 15.26 9.50 23.28
C GLN A 454 13.85 9.83 22.78
N VAL A 455 13.35 11.03 23.07
CA VAL A 455 12.02 11.47 22.62
C VAL A 455 12.18 12.23 21.30
N ARG A 456 11.54 11.73 20.23
CA ARG A 456 11.74 12.21 18.86
C ARG A 456 10.83 13.36 18.49
N MET A 457 9.56 13.26 18.83
CA MET A 457 8.60 14.30 18.48
C MET A 457 7.51 14.50 19.52
N VAL A 458 6.99 15.72 19.56
CA VAL A 458 5.86 16.12 20.42
C VAL A 458 4.82 16.88 19.61
N ALA A 459 3.55 16.65 19.93
CA ALA A 459 2.42 17.36 19.32
C ALA A 459 1.36 17.67 20.38
N PHE A 460 0.81 18.87 20.35
CA PHE A 460 -0.35 19.23 21.17
C PHE A 460 -1.63 18.67 20.54
N SER A 461 -2.57 18.25 21.38
CA SER A 461 -3.93 17.98 20.91
C SER A 461 -4.63 19.30 20.54
N PRO A 462 -5.56 19.29 19.56
CA PRO A 462 -6.31 20.49 19.17
C PRO A 462 -7.15 21.11 20.29
N ASP A 463 -7.51 20.33 21.31
CA ASP A 463 -8.31 20.76 22.46
C ASP A 463 -7.47 21.31 23.63
N GLU A 464 -6.15 21.43 23.46
CA GLU A 464 -5.18 21.95 24.44
C GLU A 464 -5.07 21.17 25.74
N SER A 465 -5.78 20.04 25.88
CA SER A 465 -5.81 19.28 27.13
C SER A 465 -4.67 18.27 27.22
N ARG A 466 -4.15 17.83 26.07
CA ARG A 466 -3.18 16.73 25.96
C ARG A 466 -1.96 17.10 25.13
N LEU A 467 -0.87 16.39 25.42
CA LEU A 467 0.33 16.35 24.60
C LEU A 467 0.59 14.89 24.21
N ALA A 468 0.92 14.60 22.95
CA ALA A 468 1.44 13.30 22.55
C ALA A 468 2.94 13.37 22.31
N SER A 469 3.64 12.28 22.59
CA SER A 469 5.07 12.12 22.30
C SER A 469 5.39 10.74 21.78
N CYS A 470 6.36 10.66 20.86
CA CYS A 470 6.94 9.40 20.39
C CYS A 470 8.42 9.30 20.73
N SER A 471 8.91 8.07 20.86
CA SER A 471 10.27 7.81 21.33
C SER A 471 10.91 6.63 20.61
N TYR A 472 12.24 6.59 20.74
CA TYR A 472 13.07 5.46 20.36
C TYR A 472 12.74 4.19 21.16
N ASP A 473 12.06 4.33 22.31
CA ASP A 473 11.56 3.22 23.14
C ASP A 473 10.38 2.44 22.53
N ARG A 474 10.03 2.72 21.27
CA ARG A 474 8.95 2.07 20.49
C ARG A 474 7.54 2.39 20.98
N THR A 475 7.40 3.36 21.89
CA THR A 475 6.11 3.73 22.45
C THR A 475 5.68 5.14 22.07
N ILE A 476 4.37 5.34 22.08
CA ILE A 476 3.75 6.67 22.06
C ILE A 476 3.09 6.89 23.42
N ARG A 477 3.25 8.09 23.98
CA ARG A 477 2.63 8.47 25.26
C ARG A 477 1.77 9.71 25.07
N VAL A 478 0.65 9.73 25.80
CA VAL A 478 -0.22 10.89 25.90
C VAL A 478 -0.12 11.43 27.32
N TRP A 479 -0.02 12.75 27.46
CA TRP A 479 0.21 13.45 28.73
C TRP A 479 -0.91 14.43 28.97
N ASP A 480 -1.35 14.55 30.22
CA ASP A 480 -2.21 15.65 30.66
C ASP A 480 -1.34 16.86 30.97
N ILE A 481 -1.64 17.99 30.34
CA ILE A 481 -0.81 19.21 30.45
C ILE A 481 -0.95 19.87 31.84
N LYS A 482 -2.12 19.74 32.49
CA LYS A 482 -2.40 20.39 33.78
C LYS A 482 -1.77 19.63 34.94
N SER A 483 -1.81 18.30 34.91
CA SER A 483 -1.23 17.46 35.96
C SER A 483 0.23 17.08 35.69
N GLY A 484 0.69 17.13 34.44
CA GLY A 484 2.02 16.68 34.04
C GLY A 484 2.20 15.16 34.13
N THR A 485 1.11 14.38 34.10
CA THR A 485 1.13 12.92 34.21
C THR A 485 0.71 12.24 32.91
N THR A 486 1.20 11.02 32.65
CA THR A 486 0.74 10.22 31.50
C THR A 486 -0.72 9.80 31.66
N ILE A 487 -1.49 9.90 30.57
CA ILE A 487 -2.87 9.41 30.46
C ILE A 487 -2.83 7.99 29.90
N GLY A 488 -3.33 7.02 30.67
CA GLY A 488 -3.37 5.62 30.25
C GLY A 488 -1.99 4.94 30.18
N SER A 489 -1.96 3.75 29.58
CA SER A 489 -0.73 3.03 29.29
C SER A 489 -0.06 3.54 28.01
N PRO A 490 1.27 3.41 27.86
CA PRO A 490 1.95 3.70 26.60
C PRO A 490 1.35 2.89 25.46
N PHE A 491 1.20 3.51 24.29
CA PHE A 491 0.69 2.82 23.10
C PHE A 491 1.83 1.99 22.52
N THR A 492 1.60 0.68 22.43
CA THR A 492 2.57 -0.32 21.95
C THR A 492 2.00 -1.03 20.73
N GLY A 493 2.77 -1.12 19.66
CA GLY A 493 2.40 -1.88 18.46
C GLY A 493 3.34 -1.65 17.27
N HIS A 494 4.13 -0.57 17.29
CA HIS A 494 5.32 -0.47 16.45
C HIS A 494 6.33 -1.55 16.83
N THR A 495 6.94 -2.18 15.82
CA THR A 495 7.94 -3.24 16.01
C THR A 495 9.33 -2.68 16.29
N ASP A 496 9.57 -1.42 15.93
CA ASP A 496 10.78 -0.66 16.24
C ASP A 496 10.49 0.80 16.64
N SER A 497 11.52 1.65 16.73
CA SER A 497 11.44 3.04 17.16
C SER A 497 10.46 3.88 16.35
N VAL A 498 9.85 4.88 17.00
CA VAL A 498 8.87 5.78 16.38
C VAL A 498 9.49 7.16 16.20
N TRP A 499 9.42 7.70 14.97
CA TRP A 499 10.01 9.00 14.64
C TRP A 499 8.98 10.12 14.53
N SER A 500 7.86 9.84 13.87
CA SER A 500 6.84 10.84 13.58
C SER A 500 5.50 10.47 14.21
N ILE A 501 4.74 11.49 14.60
CA ILE A 501 3.38 11.47 15.13
C ILE A 501 2.60 12.69 14.62
N ALA A 502 1.30 12.56 14.43
CA ALA A 502 0.44 13.70 14.17
C ALA A 502 -0.94 13.48 14.77
N PHE A 503 -1.50 14.52 15.37
CA PHE A 503 -2.91 14.52 15.73
C PHE A 503 -3.77 14.75 14.49
N SER A 504 -4.89 14.05 14.43
CA SER A 504 -6.04 14.47 13.64
C SER A 504 -6.56 15.82 14.15
N HIS A 505 -7.11 16.63 13.24
CA HIS A 505 -7.60 17.98 13.55
C HIS A 505 -8.78 17.99 14.53
N ASP A 506 -9.49 16.87 14.69
CA ASP A 506 -10.55 16.70 15.70
C ASP A 506 -10.02 16.13 17.03
N GLY A 507 -8.73 15.79 17.11
CA GLY A 507 -8.06 15.23 18.28
C GLY A 507 -8.40 13.77 18.58
N ARG A 508 -9.25 13.12 17.76
CA ARG A 508 -9.74 11.76 18.03
C ARG A 508 -8.66 10.70 17.81
N TRP A 509 -7.80 10.93 16.83
CA TRP A 509 -6.77 10.00 16.40
C TRP A 509 -5.37 10.59 16.42
N ILE A 510 -4.38 9.71 16.58
CA ILE A 510 -2.95 9.97 16.41
C ILE A 510 -2.44 9.05 15.30
N ALA A 511 -1.78 9.58 14.28
CA ALA A 511 -1.02 8.78 13.31
C ALA A 511 0.43 8.73 13.75
N SER A 512 1.13 7.62 13.52
CA SER A 512 2.56 7.49 13.83
C SER A 512 3.32 6.71 12.77
N GLY A 513 4.58 7.08 12.57
CA GLY A 513 5.49 6.48 11.59
C GLY A 513 6.65 5.75 12.27
N GLY A 514 6.85 4.48 11.90
CA GLY A 514 7.94 3.64 12.40
C GLY A 514 9.24 3.79 11.60
N LEU A 515 10.36 3.47 12.24
CA LEU A 515 11.70 3.47 11.67
C LEU A 515 12.25 2.05 11.44
N ASN A 516 13.40 1.98 10.77
CA ASN A 516 14.25 0.81 10.57
C ASN A 516 13.53 -0.36 9.91
N THR A 517 13.15 -1.36 10.70
CA THR A 517 12.49 -2.59 10.22
C THR A 517 10.97 -2.47 10.24
N ASP A 518 10.40 -1.47 10.92
CA ASP A 518 8.96 -1.33 11.03
C ASP A 518 8.35 -0.72 9.77
N ASN A 519 8.81 0.47 9.36
CA ASN A 519 8.40 1.19 8.13
C ASN A 519 6.88 1.36 7.94
N ASN A 520 6.09 1.09 8.99
CA ASN A 520 4.64 1.09 8.96
C ASN A 520 4.09 2.41 9.51
N ILE A 521 2.88 2.76 9.08
CA ILE A 521 2.09 3.83 9.67
C ILE A 521 0.94 3.21 10.48
N ILE A 522 0.74 3.66 11.71
CA ILE A 522 -0.33 3.19 12.58
C ILE A 522 -1.17 4.37 13.04
N VAL A 523 -2.50 4.23 13.01
CA VAL A 523 -3.45 5.21 13.54
C VAL A 523 -4.06 4.68 14.83
N TRP A 524 -3.95 5.46 15.89
CA TRP A 524 -4.38 5.15 17.24
C TRP A 524 -5.57 6.00 17.64
N ASP A 525 -6.46 5.45 18.44
CA ASP A 525 -7.48 6.22 19.15
C ASP A 525 -6.84 6.91 20.35
N THR A 526 -6.94 8.24 20.41
CA THR A 526 -6.29 9.07 21.44
C THR A 526 -6.77 8.73 22.87
N HIS A 527 -8.01 8.25 23.01
CA HIS A 527 -8.62 8.02 24.33
C HIS A 527 -8.29 6.64 24.88
N THR A 528 -8.33 5.63 24.01
CA THR A 528 -8.18 4.23 24.40
C THR A 528 -6.77 3.69 24.18
N GLY A 529 -5.99 4.31 23.29
CA GLY A 529 -4.70 3.79 22.85
C GLY A 529 -4.78 2.56 21.96
N SER A 530 -5.99 2.23 21.46
CA SER A 530 -6.20 1.11 20.56
C SER A 530 -5.89 1.50 19.12
N VAL A 531 -5.40 0.55 18.33
CA VAL A 531 -5.19 0.74 16.88
C VAL A 531 -6.55 0.86 16.19
N VAL A 532 -6.79 1.98 15.52
CA VAL A 532 -7.98 2.27 14.71
C VAL A 532 -7.78 1.81 13.26
N LEU A 533 -6.58 2.07 12.71
CA LEU A 533 -6.21 1.74 11.34
C LEU A 533 -4.72 1.40 11.29
N GLY A 534 -4.37 0.37 10.52
CA GLY A 534 -2.99 -0.09 10.32
C GLY A 534 -2.68 -1.44 10.97
N PRO A 535 -1.44 -1.93 10.85
CA PRO A 535 -0.30 -1.26 10.22
C PRO A 535 -0.51 -1.05 8.72
N LEU A 536 -0.36 0.21 8.29
CA LEU A 536 -0.32 0.59 6.89
C LEU A 536 1.10 0.35 6.40
N SER A 537 1.32 -0.83 5.83
CA SER A 537 2.56 -1.20 5.16
C SER A 537 2.63 -0.54 3.78
N GLY A 538 3.84 -0.38 3.24
CA GLY A 538 4.02 0.12 1.88
C GLY A 538 5.34 0.87 1.68
N HIS A 539 5.76 1.67 2.66
CA HIS A 539 7.09 2.28 2.64
C HIS A 539 8.16 1.19 2.78
N THR A 540 9.25 1.33 2.03
CA THR A 540 10.37 0.36 2.02
C THR A 540 11.53 0.79 2.91
N SER A 541 11.40 1.94 3.59
CA SER A 541 12.37 2.52 4.51
C SER A 541 11.66 3.45 5.51
N ASP A 542 12.45 4.12 6.35
CA ASP A 542 12.02 4.91 7.50
C ASP A 542 10.93 5.94 7.15
N VAL A 543 9.88 6.02 7.98
CA VAL A 543 8.80 7.00 7.82
C VAL A 543 9.16 8.28 8.59
N ASN A 544 9.74 9.24 7.88
CA ASN A 544 10.27 10.47 8.46
C ASN A 544 9.19 11.48 8.89
N SER A 545 8.02 11.47 8.23
CA SER A 545 6.95 12.40 8.56
C SER A 545 5.58 11.82 8.23
N VAL A 546 4.59 12.12 9.06
CA VAL A 546 3.17 11.80 8.85
C VAL A 546 2.33 13.01 9.21
N ALA A 547 1.28 13.29 8.43
CA ALA A 547 0.34 14.39 8.68
C ALA A 547 -1.08 14.01 8.23
N PHE A 548 -2.09 14.45 8.97
CA PHE A 548 -3.49 14.36 8.53
C PHE A 548 -3.85 15.51 7.61
N THR A 549 -4.72 15.27 6.63
CA THR A 549 -5.38 16.36 5.91
C THR A 549 -6.33 17.14 6.85
N PRO A 550 -6.59 18.43 6.60
CA PRO A 550 -7.47 19.26 7.44
C PRO A 550 -8.88 18.69 7.67
N ASP A 551 -9.36 17.86 6.76
CA ASP A 551 -10.64 17.18 6.84
C ASP A 551 -10.61 15.82 7.57
N ASN A 552 -9.44 15.40 8.06
CA ASN A 552 -9.17 14.10 8.69
C ASN A 552 -9.51 12.87 7.85
N THR A 553 -9.67 13.04 6.53
CA THR A 553 -10.02 11.92 5.65
C THR A 553 -8.81 11.14 5.17
N ARG A 554 -7.62 11.76 5.17
CA ARG A 554 -6.39 11.18 4.61
C ARG A 554 -5.19 11.41 5.51
N ILE A 555 -4.18 10.58 5.33
CA ILE A 555 -2.83 10.78 5.85
C ILE A 555 -1.89 10.99 4.67
N VAL A 556 -0.93 11.88 4.83
CA VAL A 556 0.21 12.02 3.93
C VAL A 556 1.46 11.62 4.70
N SER A 557 2.32 10.82 4.08
CA SER A 557 3.60 10.41 4.68
C SER A 557 4.76 10.63 3.73
N SER A 558 5.94 10.82 4.31
CA SER A 558 7.21 10.90 3.58
C SER A 558 8.23 9.95 4.17
N SER A 559 9.08 9.37 3.32
CA SER A 559 10.06 8.35 3.74
C SER A 559 11.43 8.49 3.05
N ASP A 560 12.43 7.87 3.67
CA ASP A 560 13.76 7.65 3.09
C ASP A 560 13.75 6.75 1.84
N ASP A 561 12.63 6.08 1.54
CA ASP A 561 12.41 5.41 0.26
C ASP A 561 12.24 6.39 -0.93
N ARG A 562 12.36 7.71 -0.66
CA ARG A 562 12.19 8.81 -1.61
C ARG A 562 10.77 8.92 -2.15
N THR A 563 9.78 8.48 -1.38
CA THR A 563 8.37 8.61 -1.75
C THR A 563 7.59 9.49 -0.79
N ILE A 564 6.62 10.22 -1.35
CA ILE A 564 5.48 10.76 -0.60
C ILE A 564 4.27 9.88 -0.92
N ARG A 565 3.51 9.49 0.10
CA ARG A 565 2.33 8.63 -0.07
C ARG A 565 1.10 9.26 0.55
N ILE A 566 -0.05 9.06 -0.10
CA ILE A 566 -1.36 9.49 0.39
C ILE A 566 -2.17 8.25 0.74
N TRP A 567 -2.70 8.22 1.95
CA TRP A 567 -3.45 7.11 2.53
C TRP A 567 -4.88 7.55 2.84
N ASP A 568 -5.86 6.68 2.61
CA ASP A 568 -7.22 6.84 3.09
C ASP A 568 -7.31 6.44 4.56
N VAL A 569 -8.00 7.25 5.37
CA VAL A 569 -8.14 7.04 6.82
C VAL A 569 -9.46 6.36 7.16
N GLN A 570 -10.38 6.22 6.20
CA GLN A 570 -11.71 5.69 6.52
C GLN A 570 -11.62 4.27 7.08
N PRO A 571 -12.11 4.04 8.32
CA PRO A 571 -12.14 2.71 8.89
C PRO A 571 -13.07 1.89 8.03
N GLN A 572 -12.56 0.78 7.49
CA GLN A 572 -13.45 -0.21 6.93
C GLN A 572 -14.33 -0.70 8.07
N ASN A 573 -15.64 -0.44 7.97
CA ASN A 573 -16.63 -1.17 8.74
C ASN A 573 -16.53 -2.64 8.30
N LYS A 574 -15.58 -3.37 8.88
CA LYS A 574 -15.65 -4.82 8.94
C LYS A 574 -16.89 -5.12 9.76
N ASP A 575 -17.89 -5.73 9.12
CA ASP A 575 -19.10 -6.17 9.80
C ASP A 575 -18.72 -6.88 11.11
N PRO A 576 -19.30 -6.52 12.26
CA PRO A 576 -18.99 -7.16 13.55
C PRO A 576 -19.38 -8.65 13.60
N GLY A 577 -19.97 -9.20 12.53
CA GLY A 577 -20.23 -10.63 12.33
C GLY A 577 -19.16 -11.39 11.51
N GLN A 578 -18.25 -10.69 10.84
CA GLN A 578 -17.03 -11.30 10.31
C GLN A 578 -15.87 -10.97 11.24
N SER A 579 -15.79 -11.71 12.34
CA SER A 579 -14.49 -11.88 12.99
C SER A 579 -13.56 -12.46 11.92
N SER A 580 -12.67 -11.63 11.36
CA SER A 580 -11.39 -12.15 10.91
C SER A 580 -10.77 -12.77 12.15
N ALA A 581 -11.01 -14.06 12.35
CA ALA A 581 -10.37 -14.83 13.38
C ALA A 581 -8.90 -14.44 13.29
N ARG A 582 -8.33 -13.88 14.37
CA ARG A 582 -6.90 -13.61 14.49
C ARG A 582 -6.19 -14.77 13.80
N GLU A 583 -5.59 -14.52 12.65
CA GLU A 583 -5.13 -15.59 11.77
C GLU A 583 -4.01 -16.32 12.53
N SER A 584 -4.38 -17.49 13.05
CA SER A 584 -3.51 -18.33 13.81
C SER A 584 -2.44 -18.87 12.87
N SER A 585 -1.18 -18.76 13.29
CA SER A 585 0.00 -19.24 12.57
C SER A 585 -0.28 -20.60 11.93
N VAL A 586 -0.12 -20.65 10.60
CA VAL A 586 -0.33 -21.84 9.79
C VAL A 586 0.92 -22.70 9.91
N GLY A 587 0.82 -23.90 10.46
CA GLY A 587 1.85 -24.95 10.48
C GLY A 587 2.06 -25.60 9.10
N PRO A 588 2.62 -26.83 9.02
CA PRO A 588 2.97 -27.44 7.74
C PRO A 588 1.73 -27.72 6.85
N VAL A 589 1.95 -27.75 5.54
CA VAL A 589 0.91 -27.76 4.48
C VAL A 589 1.12 -28.96 3.56
N ALA A 590 0.03 -29.59 3.13
CA ALA A 590 0.01 -30.60 2.08
C ALA A 590 -1.07 -30.30 1.04
N PHE A 591 -0.79 -30.57 -0.23
CA PHE A 591 -1.73 -30.39 -1.32
C PHE A 591 -2.47 -31.70 -1.62
N LEU A 592 -3.73 -31.58 -2.04
CA LEU A 592 -4.41 -32.69 -2.71
C LEU A 592 -3.92 -32.76 -4.15
N HIS A 593 -3.72 -33.97 -4.67
CA HIS A 593 -3.33 -34.25 -6.05
C HIS A 593 -4.38 -33.77 -7.07
N ASN A 594 -5.61 -33.48 -6.63
CA ASN A 594 -6.65 -32.87 -7.46
C ASN A 594 -6.48 -31.37 -7.77
N HIS A 595 -5.43 -30.70 -7.24
CA HIS A 595 -5.08 -29.28 -7.48
C HIS A 595 -6.13 -28.22 -7.06
N THR A 596 -7.25 -28.62 -6.47
CA THR A 596 -8.32 -27.69 -6.08
C THR A 596 -8.25 -27.28 -4.62
N GLN A 597 -7.57 -28.08 -3.80
CA GLN A 597 -7.58 -27.93 -2.35
C GLN A 597 -6.18 -28.11 -1.75
N LEU A 598 -5.90 -27.37 -0.68
CA LEU A 598 -4.75 -27.62 0.20
C LEU A 598 -5.22 -27.86 1.63
N ILE A 599 -4.42 -28.59 2.40
CA ILE A 599 -4.63 -28.82 3.82
C ILE A 599 -3.48 -28.17 4.57
N SER A 600 -3.79 -27.32 5.54
CA SER A 600 -2.80 -26.70 6.41
C SER A 600 -3.16 -26.96 7.87
N CYS A 601 -2.18 -27.24 8.71
CA CYS A 601 -2.42 -27.28 10.14
C CYS A 601 -2.27 -25.88 10.75
N THR A 602 -2.96 -25.55 11.83
CA THR A 602 -2.70 -24.33 12.62
C THR A 602 -1.77 -24.64 13.79
N SER A 603 -1.18 -23.63 14.43
CA SER A 603 -0.39 -23.78 15.67
C SER A 603 -1.15 -24.46 16.82
N ALA A 604 -2.49 -24.47 16.75
CA ALA A 604 -3.35 -25.21 17.67
C ALA A 604 -3.48 -26.72 17.34
N GLY A 605 -2.80 -27.21 16.31
CA GLY A 605 -2.83 -28.62 15.92
C GLY A 605 -4.01 -29.00 15.00
N LEU A 606 -4.80 -28.04 14.53
CA LEU A 606 -6.02 -28.32 13.75
C LEU A 606 -5.75 -28.25 12.24
N PRO A 607 -5.94 -29.36 11.49
CA PRO A 607 -5.93 -29.33 10.03
C PRO A 607 -7.16 -28.58 9.50
N LYS A 608 -6.93 -27.67 8.56
CA LYS A 608 -7.95 -26.92 7.82
C LYS A 608 -7.80 -27.20 6.34
N VAL A 609 -8.93 -27.37 5.65
CA VAL A 609 -8.97 -27.52 4.19
C VAL A 609 -9.26 -26.16 3.57
N TRP A 610 -8.53 -25.81 2.53
CA TRP A 610 -8.64 -24.55 1.80
C TRP A 610 -9.00 -24.83 0.35
N ASP A 611 -9.94 -24.06 -0.19
CA ASP A 611 -10.23 -24.04 -1.63
C ASP A 611 -9.29 -23.04 -2.31
N MET A 612 -8.46 -23.53 -3.24
CA MET A 612 -7.47 -22.73 -3.94
C MET A 612 -8.07 -21.77 -4.98
N ARG A 613 -9.30 -22.01 -5.42
CA ARG A 613 -10.01 -21.16 -6.40
C ARG A 613 -10.68 -19.98 -5.72
N THR A 614 -11.19 -20.15 -4.51
CA THR A 614 -11.89 -19.09 -3.77
C THR A 614 -11.05 -18.45 -2.66
N GLY A 615 -9.95 -19.08 -2.24
CA GLY A 615 -9.11 -18.61 -1.14
C GLY A 615 -9.76 -18.74 0.24
N THR A 616 -10.87 -19.47 0.34
CA THR A 616 -11.65 -19.62 1.58
C THR A 616 -11.44 -21.00 2.21
N THR A 617 -11.50 -21.06 3.54
CA THR A 617 -11.50 -22.34 4.26
C THR A 617 -12.80 -23.08 4.02
N ILE A 618 -12.73 -24.37 3.67
CA ILE A 618 -13.88 -25.26 3.63
C ILE A 618 -14.12 -25.72 5.07
N PRO A 619 -15.30 -25.44 5.67
CA PRO A 619 -15.59 -25.89 7.03
C PRO A 619 -15.61 -27.41 7.07
N ARG A 620 -14.58 -27.98 7.72
CA ARG A 620 -14.44 -29.40 8.02
C ARG A 620 -13.93 -29.55 9.45
N GLU A 621 -14.64 -30.35 10.24
CA GLU A 621 -14.20 -30.74 11.57
C GLU A 621 -13.51 -32.10 11.50
N PHE A 622 -12.27 -32.16 11.98
CA PHE A 622 -11.52 -33.41 12.12
C PHE A 622 -11.71 -33.99 13.53
N GLU A 623 -12.14 -35.25 13.62
CA GLU A 623 -12.43 -35.95 14.88
C GLU A 623 -11.15 -36.26 15.70
N GLY A 624 -11.26 -36.35 17.03
CA GLY A 624 -10.15 -36.75 17.94
C GLY A 624 -9.28 -35.61 18.47
N GLN A 625 -9.91 -34.50 18.88
CA GLN A 625 -9.23 -33.26 19.29
C GLN A 625 -8.70 -33.34 20.73
N ALA A 626 -7.37 -33.34 20.87
CA ALA A 626 -6.68 -33.06 22.12
C ALA A 626 -5.57 -32.02 21.88
N GLU A 627 -5.34 -31.20 22.91
CA GLU A 627 -4.68 -29.90 22.97
C GLU A 627 -3.28 -29.79 22.35
N ALA A 628 -3.05 -28.66 21.67
CA ALA A 628 -1.78 -27.92 21.53
C ALA A 628 -0.48 -28.74 21.36
N ALA A 629 -0.45 -29.68 20.42
CA ALA A 629 0.80 -30.30 19.98
C ALA A 629 1.33 -29.60 18.71
N MET A 630 2.59 -29.16 18.72
CA MET A 630 3.24 -28.68 17.50
C MET A 630 3.32 -29.80 16.48
N ILE A 631 2.95 -29.48 15.24
CA ILE A 631 2.98 -30.40 14.11
C ILE A 631 4.25 -30.16 13.32
N HIS A 632 5.03 -31.21 13.08
CA HIS A 632 6.27 -31.13 12.32
C HIS A 632 6.12 -31.56 10.86
N SER A 633 5.21 -32.50 10.57
CA SER A 633 5.02 -33.03 9.20
C SER A 633 3.56 -33.34 8.91
N ILE A 634 3.14 -33.07 7.68
CA ILE A 634 1.84 -33.46 7.12
C ILE A 634 2.06 -34.09 5.73
N THR A 635 1.29 -35.13 5.40
CA THR A 635 1.31 -35.76 4.07
C THR A 635 -0.09 -36.24 3.69
N VAL A 636 -0.41 -36.26 2.40
CA VAL A 636 -1.69 -36.75 1.86
C VAL A 636 -1.44 -38.04 1.07
N SER A 637 -2.39 -38.97 1.06
CA SER A 637 -2.29 -40.21 0.30
C SER A 637 -2.35 -39.94 -1.21
N PRO A 638 -1.74 -40.78 -2.06
CA PRO A 638 -1.78 -40.61 -3.52
C PRO A 638 -3.20 -40.57 -4.12
N GLN A 639 -4.19 -41.14 -3.44
CA GLN A 639 -5.59 -41.14 -3.85
C GLN A 639 -6.41 -39.97 -3.29
N ASP A 640 -5.79 -39.01 -2.58
CA ASP A 640 -6.45 -37.88 -1.89
C ASP A 640 -7.52 -38.26 -0.86
N THR A 641 -7.47 -39.50 -0.38
CA THR A 641 -8.46 -40.04 0.55
C THR A 641 -8.08 -39.82 2.01
N LEU A 642 -6.79 -39.84 2.32
CA LEU A 642 -6.26 -39.82 3.67
C LEU A 642 -5.24 -38.68 3.86
N VAL A 643 -5.23 -38.08 5.04
CA VAL A 643 -4.21 -37.12 5.47
C VAL A 643 -3.57 -37.62 6.76
N ALA A 644 -2.24 -37.67 6.80
CA ALA A 644 -1.45 -38.09 7.94
C ALA A 644 -0.66 -36.92 8.52
N VAL A 645 -0.65 -36.80 9.85
CA VAL A 645 0.03 -35.75 10.60
C VAL A 645 0.92 -36.37 11.67
N GLY A 646 2.13 -35.85 11.80
CA GLY A 646 3.12 -36.23 12.80
C GLY A 646 3.35 -35.06 13.74
N ALA A 647 3.19 -35.32 15.04
CA ALA A 647 3.22 -34.30 16.07
C ALA A 647 4.33 -34.53 17.10
N ASN A 648 4.61 -33.48 17.87
CA ASN A 648 5.60 -33.50 18.95
C ASN A 648 5.20 -34.41 20.13
N ASP A 649 3.95 -34.84 20.20
CA ASP A 649 3.41 -35.74 21.22
C ASP A 649 3.67 -37.23 20.91
N ILE A 650 4.55 -37.54 19.96
CA ILE A 650 4.94 -38.89 19.52
C ILE A 650 3.80 -39.60 18.75
N THR A 651 2.68 -38.93 18.50
CA THR A 651 1.53 -39.54 17.81
C THR A 651 1.58 -39.33 16.30
N ILE A 652 1.13 -40.35 15.57
CA ILE A 652 0.71 -40.23 14.17
C ILE A 652 -0.81 -40.31 14.15
N ARG A 653 -1.43 -39.34 13.48
CA ARG A 653 -2.88 -39.27 13.31
C ARG A 653 -3.21 -39.24 11.83
N VAL A 654 -4.16 -40.08 11.42
CA VAL A 654 -4.62 -40.17 10.03
C VAL A 654 -6.12 -40.01 9.96
N TRP A 655 -6.56 -39.07 9.13
CA TRP A 655 -7.97 -38.78 8.91
C TRP A 655 -8.36 -39.04 7.47
N ASN A 656 -9.63 -39.37 7.29
CA ASN A 656 -10.24 -39.31 5.98
C ASN A 656 -10.45 -37.84 5.61
N VAL A 657 -9.87 -37.42 4.48
CA VAL A 657 -9.93 -36.04 4.03
C VAL A 657 -11.37 -35.61 3.82
N HIS A 658 -12.21 -36.49 3.25
CA HIS A 658 -13.58 -36.19 2.82
C HIS A 658 -14.59 -36.10 3.97
N THR A 659 -14.44 -36.94 4.99
CA THR A 659 -15.40 -37.03 6.09
C THR A 659 -14.92 -36.34 7.35
N GLY A 660 -13.62 -36.01 7.46
CA GLY A 660 -13.00 -35.51 8.69
C GLY A 660 -12.87 -36.57 9.78
N LYS A 661 -13.32 -37.81 9.53
CA LYS A 661 -13.28 -38.87 10.52
C LYS A 661 -11.87 -39.38 10.73
N LEU A 662 -11.53 -39.60 11.99
CA LEU A 662 -10.27 -40.21 12.39
C LEU A 662 -10.30 -41.68 11.95
N VAL A 663 -9.40 -42.03 11.04
CA VAL A 663 -9.25 -43.41 10.54
C VAL A 663 -8.30 -44.18 11.45
N TRP A 664 -7.23 -43.52 11.89
CA TRP A 664 -6.18 -44.15 12.67
C TRP A 664 -5.51 -43.13 13.62
N HIS A 665 -5.25 -43.55 14.86
CA HIS A 665 -4.58 -42.77 15.91
C HIS A 665 -3.72 -43.72 16.74
N LEU A 666 -2.39 -43.59 16.65
CA LEU A 666 -1.48 -44.48 17.33
C LEU A 666 -0.46 -43.71 18.18
N VAL A 667 -0.30 -44.21 19.41
CA VAL A 667 0.46 -43.59 20.50
C VAL A 667 1.81 -44.28 20.75
N THR A 668 2.07 -45.45 20.14
CA THR A 668 3.23 -46.28 20.50
C THR A 668 3.96 -46.83 19.27
N GLY A 669 5.24 -46.46 19.14
CA GLY A 669 6.23 -47.12 18.29
C GLY A 669 7.52 -46.31 18.12
N HIS A 670 7.41 -44.98 18.08
CA HIS A 670 8.53 -44.07 18.34
C HIS A 670 8.59 -43.72 19.84
N ASN A 671 9.78 -43.41 20.35
CA ASN A 671 10.01 -42.97 21.73
C ASN A 671 10.30 -41.46 21.84
N SER A 672 10.19 -40.72 20.73
CA SER A 672 10.53 -39.31 20.63
C SER A 672 9.71 -38.63 19.51
N PRO A 673 9.72 -37.28 19.43
CA PRO A 673 8.93 -36.53 18.45
C PRO A 673 9.13 -36.97 17.00
N ILE A 674 8.04 -36.97 16.24
CA ILE A 674 8.04 -37.36 14.84
C ILE A 674 8.41 -36.15 13.99
N ARG A 675 9.47 -36.26 13.20
CA ARG A 675 10.00 -35.15 12.37
C ARG A 675 9.49 -35.19 10.95
N CYS A 676 9.30 -36.37 10.38
CA CYS A 676 8.92 -36.53 8.97
C CYS A 676 7.98 -37.72 8.73
N LEU A 677 7.10 -37.59 7.74
CA LEU A 677 6.14 -38.61 7.32
C LEU A 677 6.02 -38.65 5.79
N ARG A 678 5.85 -39.84 5.20
CA ARG A 678 5.51 -39.99 3.78
C ARG A 678 4.71 -41.25 3.49
N PHE A 679 3.66 -41.17 2.69
CA PHE A 679 2.93 -42.34 2.20
C PHE A 679 3.74 -43.11 1.15
N SER A 680 3.50 -44.42 1.06
CA SER A 680 3.97 -45.24 -0.06
C SER A 680 3.25 -44.85 -1.36
N PRO A 681 3.85 -45.11 -2.54
CA PRO A 681 3.23 -44.82 -3.84
C PRO A 681 1.85 -45.47 -4.06
N ASP A 682 1.59 -46.62 -3.44
CA ASP A 682 0.29 -47.30 -3.47
C ASP A 682 -0.71 -46.77 -2.41
N GLY A 683 -0.26 -45.93 -1.47
CA GLY A 683 -1.07 -45.40 -0.37
C GLY A 683 -1.36 -46.38 0.76
N ALA A 684 -0.90 -47.64 0.67
CA ALA A 684 -1.19 -48.70 1.63
C ALA A 684 -0.36 -48.59 2.92
N GLN A 685 0.78 -47.90 2.87
CA GLN A 685 1.73 -47.81 3.96
C GLN A 685 2.21 -46.38 4.20
N LEU A 686 2.67 -46.12 5.42
CA LEU A 686 3.23 -44.84 5.85
C LEU A 686 4.63 -45.06 6.39
N CYS A 687 5.59 -44.20 6.05
CA CYS A 687 6.92 -44.19 6.64
C CYS A 687 7.08 -42.96 7.53
N SER A 688 7.65 -43.13 8.71
CA SER A 688 7.95 -42.07 9.67
C SER A 688 9.40 -42.08 10.11
N GLY A 689 9.94 -40.90 10.38
CA GLY A 689 11.24 -40.71 11.03
C GLY A 689 11.09 -39.81 12.27
N ALA A 690 11.83 -40.13 13.32
CA ALA A 690 11.74 -39.46 14.62
C ALA A 690 13.11 -39.09 15.21
N ASP A 691 13.08 -38.32 16.30
CA ASP A 691 14.25 -37.88 17.07
C ASP A 691 14.97 -39.04 17.78
N ASP A 692 14.35 -40.21 17.90
CA ASP A 692 14.94 -41.43 18.48
C ASP A 692 15.90 -42.16 17.53
N ALA A 693 16.26 -41.53 16.41
CA ALA A 693 17.11 -42.07 15.34
C ALA A 693 16.54 -43.32 14.65
N THR A 694 15.23 -43.55 14.73
CA THR A 694 14.56 -44.69 14.09
C THR A 694 13.69 -44.27 12.90
N VAL A 695 13.58 -45.18 11.93
CA VAL A 695 12.60 -45.11 10.85
C VAL A 695 11.60 -46.23 11.06
N ALA A 696 10.30 -45.95 10.96
CA ALA A 696 9.25 -46.96 11.05
C ALA A 696 8.38 -46.95 9.81
N VAL A 697 7.92 -48.13 9.39
CA VAL A 697 6.92 -48.33 8.34
C VAL A 697 5.67 -48.93 8.95
N TRP A 698 4.55 -48.31 8.67
CA TRP A 698 3.23 -48.63 9.22
C TRP A 698 2.33 -49.10 8.10
N ASP A 699 1.54 -50.11 8.38
CA ASP A 699 0.48 -50.56 7.49
C ASP A 699 -0.82 -49.84 7.85
N ILE A 700 -1.45 -49.18 6.88
CA ILE A 700 -2.61 -48.31 7.11
C ILE A 700 -3.85 -49.12 7.49
N ASP A 701 -4.04 -50.29 6.89
CA ASP A 701 -5.22 -51.13 7.10
C ASP A 701 -5.18 -51.85 8.46
N SER A 702 -4.00 -52.33 8.85
CA SER A 702 -3.81 -53.07 10.11
C SER A 702 -3.38 -52.20 11.29
N ALA A 703 -3.03 -50.93 11.06
CA ALA A 703 -2.67 -49.97 12.10
C ALA A 703 -1.43 -50.38 12.94
N MET A 704 -0.57 -51.26 12.43
CA MET A 704 0.58 -51.82 13.13
C MET A 704 1.92 -51.45 12.46
N VAL A 705 3.00 -51.46 13.25
CA VAL A 705 4.37 -51.35 12.72
C VAL A 705 4.65 -52.58 11.86
N SER A 706 4.79 -52.38 10.56
CA SER A 706 5.25 -53.41 9.64
C SER A 706 6.73 -53.72 9.89
N ARG A 707 7.55 -52.67 10.05
CA ARG A 707 8.99 -52.80 10.34
C ARG A 707 9.57 -51.53 10.93
N SER A 708 10.57 -51.67 11.80
CA SER A 708 11.43 -50.58 12.29
C SER A 708 12.87 -50.80 11.80
N TYR A 709 13.52 -49.70 11.41
CA TYR A 709 14.89 -49.66 10.93
C TYR A 709 15.70 -48.82 11.92
N THR A 710 16.77 -49.43 12.43
CA THR A 710 17.67 -48.81 13.40
C THR A 710 19.07 -48.76 12.82
N GLY A 711 19.78 -47.66 13.08
CA GLY A 711 21.17 -47.55 12.66
C GLY A 711 21.69 -46.12 12.57
N HIS A 712 20.81 -45.13 12.36
CA HIS A 712 21.20 -43.72 12.53
C HIS A 712 21.61 -43.46 13.98
N THR A 713 22.52 -42.51 14.18
CA THR A 713 23.02 -42.15 15.52
C THR A 713 22.41 -40.86 16.06
N ASP A 714 21.61 -40.17 15.26
CA ASP A 714 20.94 -38.90 15.58
C ASP A 714 19.58 -38.81 14.85
N ALA A 715 18.80 -37.77 15.14
CA ALA A 715 17.43 -37.58 14.67
C ALA A 715 17.27 -37.77 13.15
N VAL A 716 16.20 -38.48 12.74
CA VAL A 716 15.87 -38.67 11.32
C VAL A 716 15.06 -37.47 10.83
N ILE A 717 15.61 -36.69 9.89
CA ILE A 717 15.05 -35.41 9.46
C ILE A 717 14.10 -35.55 8.26
N SER A 718 14.39 -36.46 7.32
CA SER A 718 13.52 -36.70 6.16
C SER A 718 13.57 -38.15 5.70
N VAL A 719 12.42 -38.66 5.23
CA VAL A 719 12.23 -40.01 4.68
C VAL A 719 11.55 -39.97 3.31
N ALA A 720 11.91 -40.93 2.44
CA ALA A 720 11.30 -41.10 1.12
C ALA A 720 11.20 -42.58 0.72
N PHE A 721 10.07 -42.95 0.10
CA PHE A 721 9.93 -44.23 -0.60
C PHE A 721 10.52 -44.11 -2.01
N SER A 722 11.13 -45.20 -2.48
CA SER A 722 11.39 -45.39 -3.90
C SER A 722 10.08 -45.52 -4.69
N PRO A 723 10.05 -45.16 -5.99
CA PRO A 723 8.83 -45.22 -6.81
C PRO A 723 8.22 -46.62 -6.92
N ASP A 724 9.04 -47.67 -6.86
CA ASP A 724 8.60 -49.08 -6.85
C ASP A 724 8.23 -49.59 -5.45
N ALA A 725 8.34 -48.74 -4.43
CA ALA A 725 8.10 -49.03 -3.02
C ALA A 725 8.95 -50.19 -2.45
N THR A 726 10.09 -50.54 -3.06
CA THR A 726 10.96 -51.64 -2.59
C THR A 726 12.05 -51.17 -1.63
N ARG A 727 12.45 -49.91 -1.74
CA ARG A 727 13.50 -49.25 -0.93
C ARG A 727 12.99 -48.01 -0.21
N ILE A 728 13.61 -47.71 0.92
CA ILE A 728 13.38 -46.49 1.71
C ILE A 728 14.69 -45.73 1.85
N ALA A 729 14.67 -44.43 1.62
CA ALA A 729 15.80 -43.55 1.91
C ALA A 729 15.48 -42.71 3.16
N SER A 730 16.43 -42.62 4.08
CA SER A 730 16.35 -41.77 5.27
C SER A 730 17.58 -40.87 5.37
N SER A 731 17.35 -39.62 5.78
CA SER A 731 18.39 -38.63 6.06
C SER A 731 18.33 -38.23 7.54
N SER A 732 19.49 -37.96 8.13
CA SER A 732 19.61 -37.72 9.56
C SER A 732 20.55 -36.55 9.88
N ALA A 733 20.39 -36.02 11.09
CA ALA A 733 21.32 -35.10 11.72
C ALA A 733 22.73 -35.70 11.90
N ASP A 734 22.88 -37.03 11.82
CA ASP A 734 24.17 -37.72 11.85
C ASP A 734 25.04 -37.53 10.58
N CYS A 735 24.63 -36.63 9.68
CA CYS A 735 25.31 -36.28 8.43
C CYS A 735 25.26 -37.39 7.35
N THR A 736 24.47 -38.44 7.54
CA THR A 736 24.40 -39.58 6.62
C THR A 736 23.03 -39.75 5.96
N ILE A 737 23.02 -40.36 4.78
CA ILE A 737 21.81 -40.88 4.14
C ILE A 737 21.91 -42.40 4.11
N ARG A 738 20.80 -43.08 4.42
CA ARG A 738 20.73 -44.54 4.43
C ARG A 738 19.65 -45.04 3.50
N ILE A 739 20.00 -46.03 2.69
CA ILE A 739 19.05 -46.73 1.82
C ILE A 739 18.78 -48.10 2.45
N TRP A 740 17.53 -48.37 2.72
CA TRP A 740 17.05 -49.60 3.35
C TRP A 740 16.27 -50.43 2.35
N ASP A 741 16.46 -51.74 2.40
CA ASP A 741 15.59 -52.68 1.74
C ASP A 741 14.32 -52.85 2.58
N LYS A 742 13.16 -52.51 2.01
CA LYS A 742 11.89 -52.54 2.75
C LYS A 742 11.48 -53.96 3.16
N SER A 743 11.78 -54.95 2.32
CA SER A 743 11.33 -56.34 2.50
C SER A 743 12.12 -57.05 3.60
N THR A 744 13.45 -56.91 3.55
CA THR A 744 14.40 -57.58 4.44
C THR A 744 14.74 -56.77 5.68
N GLY A 745 14.59 -55.44 5.64
CA GLY A 745 15.03 -54.55 6.73
C GLY A 745 16.53 -54.22 6.70
N ALA A 746 17.27 -54.77 5.74
CA ALA A 746 18.71 -54.61 5.67
C ALA A 746 19.10 -53.21 5.17
N LEU A 747 20.18 -52.67 5.72
CA LEU A 747 20.84 -51.50 5.16
C LEU A 747 21.53 -51.90 3.85
N ILE A 748 21.09 -51.32 2.73
CA ILE A 748 21.67 -51.54 1.40
C ILE A 748 22.93 -50.68 1.25
N HIS A 749 22.80 -49.37 1.49
CA HIS A 749 23.89 -48.41 1.36
C HIS A 749 23.87 -47.39 2.49
N LYS A 750 25.06 -47.05 2.98
CA LYS A 750 25.33 -45.87 3.80
C LYS A 750 26.05 -44.85 2.91
N LEU A 751 25.40 -43.72 2.65
CA LEU A 751 25.94 -42.67 1.82
C LEU A 751 26.58 -41.62 2.73
N ASP A 752 27.91 -41.67 2.78
CA ASP A 752 28.74 -40.74 3.53
C ASP A 752 29.27 -39.67 2.58
N GLY A 753 29.13 -38.40 2.97
CA GLY A 753 29.74 -37.30 2.24
C GLY A 753 29.35 -35.92 2.74
N HIS A 754 28.19 -35.72 3.35
CA HIS A 754 27.79 -34.41 3.90
C HIS A 754 28.60 -34.09 5.15
N GLU A 755 29.04 -32.84 5.27
CA GLU A 755 29.84 -32.37 6.40
C GLU A 755 28.96 -31.88 7.57
N SER A 756 27.64 -31.81 7.34
CA SER A 756 26.65 -31.36 8.29
C SER A 756 25.33 -32.13 8.14
N SER A 757 24.35 -31.82 8.99
CA SER A 757 23.03 -32.46 9.02
C SER A 757 22.37 -32.50 7.65
N VAL A 758 21.80 -33.65 7.27
CA VAL A 758 21.09 -33.81 6.00
C VAL A 758 19.62 -33.50 6.22
N SER A 759 19.15 -32.38 5.65
CA SER A 759 17.82 -31.83 5.90
C SER A 759 16.73 -32.41 5.00
N SER A 760 17.10 -33.00 3.86
CA SER A 760 16.12 -33.51 2.89
C SER A 760 16.67 -34.64 2.04
N VAL A 761 15.80 -35.59 1.69
CA VAL A 761 16.12 -36.69 0.77
C VAL A 761 14.92 -37.01 -0.13
N ALA A 762 15.17 -37.25 -1.43
CA ALA A 762 14.13 -37.66 -2.38
C ALA A 762 14.70 -38.59 -3.47
N PHE A 763 13.90 -39.55 -3.92
CA PHE A 763 14.20 -40.37 -5.10
C PHE A 763 13.82 -39.63 -6.39
N SER A 764 14.53 -39.90 -7.48
CA SER A 764 14.07 -39.55 -8.82
C SER A 764 12.82 -40.36 -9.19
N PRO A 765 11.95 -39.86 -10.10
CA PRO A 765 10.72 -40.56 -10.49
C PRO A 765 10.93 -41.97 -11.08
N ASP A 766 12.10 -42.24 -11.66
CA ASP A 766 12.51 -43.55 -12.17
C ASP A 766 13.21 -44.43 -11.12
N GLY A 767 13.51 -43.89 -9.93
CA GLY A 767 14.17 -44.58 -8.82
C GLY A 767 15.67 -44.84 -9.02
N SER A 768 16.27 -44.31 -10.09
CA SER A 768 17.68 -44.49 -10.43
C SER A 768 18.61 -43.64 -9.54
N PHE A 769 18.14 -42.46 -9.12
CA PHE A 769 18.93 -41.48 -8.40
C PHE A 769 18.28 -41.04 -7.09
N ILE A 770 19.11 -40.53 -6.18
CA ILE A 770 18.68 -39.86 -4.96
C ILE A 770 19.28 -38.47 -4.94
N VAL A 771 18.48 -37.48 -4.54
CA VAL A 771 18.97 -36.14 -4.22
C VAL A 771 18.91 -35.91 -2.72
N SER A 772 19.94 -35.26 -2.18
CA SER A 772 20.00 -34.82 -0.79
C SER A 772 20.39 -33.37 -0.66
N GLY A 773 19.80 -32.68 0.30
CA GLY A 773 20.17 -31.33 0.73
C GLY A 773 20.69 -31.35 2.17
N SER A 774 21.70 -30.54 2.48
CA SER A 774 22.29 -30.47 3.81
C SER A 774 22.49 -29.04 4.29
N THR A 775 22.56 -28.88 5.60
CA THR A 775 22.96 -27.64 6.27
C THR A 775 24.37 -27.18 5.93
N ASP A 776 25.20 -28.02 5.29
CA ASP A 776 26.48 -27.62 4.68
C ASP A 776 26.33 -26.68 3.47
N GLY A 777 25.09 -26.45 3.00
CA GLY A 777 24.81 -25.60 1.85
C GLY A 777 25.03 -26.30 0.50
N VAL A 778 25.15 -27.62 0.48
CA VAL A 778 25.42 -28.43 -0.71
C VAL A 778 24.27 -29.38 -1.02
N ILE A 779 23.92 -29.48 -2.31
CA ILE A 779 23.02 -30.51 -2.84
C ILE A 779 23.88 -31.60 -3.47
N ARG A 780 23.53 -32.86 -3.21
CA ARG A 780 24.22 -34.00 -3.82
C ARG A 780 23.26 -34.95 -4.50
N GLN A 781 23.74 -35.53 -5.60
CA GLN A 781 23.04 -36.55 -6.35
C GLN A 781 23.82 -37.86 -6.27
N TRP A 782 23.11 -38.93 -5.92
CA TRP A 782 23.66 -40.24 -5.64
C TRP A 782 23.04 -41.27 -6.58
N ASP A 783 23.83 -42.25 -6.99
CA ASP A 783 23.33 -43.44 -7.65
C ASP A 783 22.61 -44.31 -6.61
N ALA A 784 21.31 -44.54 -6.80
CA ALA A 784 20.51 -45.28 -5.84
C ALA A 784 20.89 -46.77 -5.77
N LYS A 785 21.48 -47.32 -6.83
CA LYS A 785 21.82 -48.75 -6.97
C LYS A 785 23.27 -49.05 -6.62
N ALA A 786 24.19 -48.17 -6.96
CA ALA A 786 25.61 -48.29 -6.66
C ALA A 786 25.97 -47.67 -5.30
N GLY A 787 25.15 -46.75 -4.79
CA GLY A 787 25.41 -46.04 -3.54
C GLY A 787 26.61 -45.10 -3.62
N THR A 788 26.88 -44.56 -4.82
CA THR A 788 28.04 -43.69 -5.08
C THR A 788 27.59 -42.28 -5.45
N LEU A 789 28.44 -41.29 -5.15
CA LEU A 789 28.19 -39.89 -5.50
C LEU A 789 28.46 -39.69 -7.00
N ILE A 790 27.52 -39.08 -7.74
CA ILE A 790 27.61 -38.99 -9.21
C ILE A 790 28.30 -37.69 -9.67
N ASN A 791 28.13 -36.57 -8.96
CA ASN A 791 28.80 -35.29 -9.28
C ASN A 791 28.93 -34.40 -8.02
N PRO A 792 30.14 -34.01 -7.58
CA PRO A 792 30.30 -33.07 -6.48
C PRO A 792 30.04 -31.63 -6.96
N ILE A 793 29.04 -30.95 -6.40
CA ILE A 793 29.01 -29.49 -6.45
C ILE A 793 30.21 -28.99 -5.62
N SER A 794 31.11 -28.21 -6.22
CA SER A 794 31.96 -27.30 -5.44
C SER A 794 31.08 -26.13 -5.00
N PRO A 795 31.19 -25.64 -3.75
CA PRO A 795 30.44 -24.46 -3.34
C PRO A 795 30.77 -23.36 -4.34
N ILE A 796 29.79 -22.97 -5.16
CA ILE A 796 29.99 -21.83 -6.06
C ILE A 796 30.24 -20.66 -5.12
N HIS A 797 31.47 -20.15 -5.17
CA HIS A 797 31.97 -19.08 -4.33
C HIS A 797 30.90 -18.00 -4.21
N SER A 798 30.72 -17.55 -2.97
CA SER A 798 30.10 -16.29 -2.61
C SER A 798 30.26 -15.25 -3.72
N ASP A 799 29.14 -14.73 -4.22
CA ASP A 799 29.10 -13.34 -4.68
C ASP A 799 29.42 -12.47 -3.46
N THR A 800 30.71 -12.38 -3.13
CA THR A 800 31.27 -11.30 -2.35
C THR A 800 31.22 -10.06 -3.22
N ASP A 801 30.05 -9.42 -3.26
CA ASP A 801 29.96 -7.99 -3.44
C ASP A 801 28.86 -7.47 -2.50
N PHE A 802 29.30 -6.68 -1.52
CA PHE A 802 28.57 -6.09 -0.41
C PHE A 802 28.27 -7.01 0.78
N TYR A 803 29.25 -7.25 1.64
CA TYR A 803 29.24 -6.85 3.07
C TYR A 803 30.61 -7.17 3.68
N SER A 804 31.43 -6.15 3.90
CA SER A 804 32.55 -6.23 4.85
C SER A 804 32.25 -5.32 6.04
N ARG A 805 31.72 -5.89 7.12
CA ARG A 805 32.14 -5.66 8.52
C ARG A 805 31.30 -6.50 9.49
N SER A 806 32.04 -7.18 10.37
CA SER A 806 31.67 -7.96 11.57
C SER A 806 30.85 -9.24 11.41
N GLY A 807 31.54 -10.37 11.22
CA GLY A 807 31.78 -11.32 12.32
C GLY A 807 30.70 -12.33 12.70
N SER A 808 30.33 -13.23 11.79
CA SER A 808 30.19 -14.69 12.03
C SER A 808 29.87 -15.36 10.69
N ASP A 809 30.58 -16.44 10.35
CA ASP A 809 30.44 -17.15 9.07
C ASP A 809 29.04 -17.77 8.92
N GLY A 810 28.13 -17.05 8.26
CA GLY A 810 26.79 -17.52 7.93
C GLY A 810 26.82 -18.49 6.75
N ILE A 811 27.08 -19.77 7.00
CA ILE A 811 26.85 -20.84 6.01
C ILE A 811 25.34 -20.89 5.71
N SER A 812 24.96 -20.71 4.44
CA SER A 812 23.56 -20.73 4.01
C SER A 812 22.99 -22.15 4.03
N LEU A 813 22.04 -22.42 4.93
CA LEU A 813 21.43 -23.74 5.18
C LEU A 813 20.47 -24.15 4.04
N ILE A 814 20.54 -25.40 3.57
CA ILE A 814 19.48 -26.00 2.74
C ILE A 814 18.40 -26.58 3.64
N HIS A 815 17.14 -26.24 3.36
CA HIS A 815 16.00 -26.76 4.13
C HIS A 815 15.24 -27.90 3.42
N CYS A 816 15.18 -27.89 2.09
CA CYS A 816 14.46 -28.93 1.33
C CYS A 816 14.98 -29.04 -0.11
N ALA A 817 14.93 -30.25 -0.71
CA ALA A 817 15.21 -30.50 -2.12
C ALA A 817 14.33 -31.62 -2.70
N CYS A 818 13.90 -31.50 -3.96
CA CYS A 818 13.12 -32.55 -4.64
C CYS A 818 13.26 -32.51 -6.18
N PHE A 819 12.91 -33.62 -6.83
CA PHE A 819 12.88 -33.74 -8.30
C PHE A 819 11.56 -33.22 -8.88
N SER A 820 11.62 -32.75 -10.13
CA SER A 820 10.44 -32.54 -10.97
C SER A 820 9.75 -33.88 -11.27
N PRO A 821 8.44 -33.90 -11.56
CA PRO A 821 7.71 -35.14 -11.87
C PRO A 821 8.26 -35.91 -13.09
N ASP A 822 8.89 -35.20 -14.04
CA ASP A 822 9.56 -35.80 -15.21
C ASP A 822 11.02 -36.21 -14.95
N GLY A 823 11.56 -35.90 -13.76
CA GLY A 823 12.91 -36.26 -13.33
C GLY A 823 14.02 -35.43 -13.97
N THR A 824 13.69 -34.40 -14.75
CA THR A 824 14.66 -33.61 -15.51
C THR A 824 15.28 -32.45 -14.70
N GLN A 825 14.60 -32.01 -13.64
CA GLN A 825 15.01 -30.85 -12.84
C GLN A 825 14.98 -31.16 -11.34
N ILE A 826 15.78 -30.44 -10.57
CA ILE A 826 15.85 -30.47 -9.12
C ILE A 826 15.59 -29.06 -8.61
N ILE A 827 14.65 -28.92 -7.67
CA ILE A 827 14.39 -27.66 -6.96
C ILE A 827 14.85 -27.78 -5.51
N SER A 828 15.35 -26.68 -4.96
CA SER A 828 15.91 -26.65 -3.61
C SER A 828 15.78 -25.29 -2.95
N GLY A 829 15.59 -25.28 -1.63
CA GLY A 829 15.48 -24.06 -0.82
C GLY A 829 16.72 -23.79 0.02
N PHE A 830 17.28 -22.60 -0.11
CA PHE A 830 18.52 -22.10 0.50
C PHE A 830 18.28 -20.76 1.20
N GLY A 831 18.18 -20.72 2.53
CA GLY A 831 17.91 -19.46 3.24
C GLY A 831 16.76 -18.68 2.60
N SER A 832 17.03 -17.45 2.13
CA SER A 832 16.08 -16.60 1.38
C SER A 832 16.08 -16.82 -0.14
N SER A 833 16.38 -18.01 -0.64
CA SER A 833 16.46 -18.28 -2.09
C SER A 833 16.01 -19.70 -2.45
N LEU A 834 15.50 -19.89 -3.67
CA LEU A 834 15.32 -21.19 -4.30
C LEU A 834 16.30 -21.35 -5.46
N ARG A 835 16.77 -22.58 -5.70
CA ARG A 835 17.61 -22.91 -6.86
C ARG A 835 17.02 -24.06 -7.64
N LEU A 836 16.82 -23.82 -8.92
CA LEU A 836 16.44 -24.80 -9.92
C LEU A 836 17.70 -25.29 -10.64
N VAL A 837 17.90 -26.60 -10.66
CA VAL A 837 19.13 -27.26 -11.14
C VAL A 837 18.73 -28.34 -12.14
N ASP A 838 19.50 -28.52 -13.19
CA ASP A 838 19.31 -29.60 -14.16
C ASP A 838 19.74 -30.94 -13.53
N ALA A 839 18.87 -31.95 -13.58
CA ALA A 839 19.08 -33.21 -12.87
C ALA A 839 20.17 -34.10 -13.48
N TYR A 840 20.59 -33.85 -14.72
CA TYR A 840 21.60 -34.67 -15.40
C TYR A 840 22.99 -34.04 -15.32
N THR A 841 23.05 -32.72 -15.50
CA THR A 841 24.30 -31.96 -15.52
C THR A 841 24.64 -31.34 -14.17
N MET A 842 23.67 -31.27 -13.24
CA MET A 842 23.78 -30.56 -11.96
C MET A 842 24.12 -29.07 -12.09
N ASN A 843 23.90 -28.49 -13.27
CA ASN A 843 24.09 -27.07 -13.51
C ASN A 843 22.88 -26.26 -13.02
N LEU A 844 23.15 -25.07 -12.47
CA LEU A 844 22.10 -24.14 -12.08
C LEU A 844 21.33 -23.67 -13.32
N ILE A 845 20.04 -23.96 -13.37
CA ILE A 845 19.11 -23.45 -14.39
C ILE A 845 18.63 -22.05 -13.99
N SER A 846 18.22 -21.88 -12.74
CA SER A 846 17.67 -20.61 -12.25
C SER A 846 17.84 -20.44 -10.74
N LYS A 847 18.06 -19.20 -10.29
CA LYS A 847 18.07 -18.82 -8.88
C LYS A 847 16.96 -17.80 -8.66
N MET A 848 16.11 -18.08 -7.69
CA MET A 848 14.99 -17.25 -7.31
C MET A 848 15.25 -16.71 -5.91
N SER A 849 15.22 -15.40 -5.71
CA SER A 849 15.51 -14.78 -4.40
C SER A 849 14.23 -14.26 -3.75
N LEU A 850 14.04 -14.56 -2.47
CA LEU A 850 12.97 -14.05 -1.63
C LEU A 850 13.37 -12.72 -0.96
N PRO A 851 12.40 -11.91 -0.50
CA PRO A 851 12.65 -10.68 0.24
C PRO A 851 13.59 -10.85 1.45
N ARG A 852 14.33 -9.78 1.80
CA ARG A 852 15.26 -9.79 2.95
C ARG A 852 14.49 -10.12 4.24
N GLY A 853 14.96 -11.15 4.96
CA GLY A 853 14.34 -11.64 6.19
C GLY A 853 13.43 -12.87 6.02
N GLU A 854 13.15 -13.34 4.80
CA GLU A 854 12.41 -14.59 4.60
C GLU A 854 13.35 -15.81 4.53
N ILE A 855 12.98 -16.92 5.17
CA ILE A 855 13.71 -18.19 5.12
C ILE A 855 12.79 -19.27 4.55
N VAL A 856 13.16 -19.88 3.42
CA VAL A 856 12.46 -21.02 2.82
C VAL A 856 12.53 -22.20 3.77
N ARG A 857 11.37 -22.72 4.19
CA ARG A 857 11.26 -23.94 4.99
C ARG A 857 10.90 -25.15 4.15
N TRP A 858 10.21 -24.96 3.02
CA TRP A 858 9.77 -26.07 2.16
C TRP A 858 9.72 -25.65 0.69
N VAL A 859 9.96 -26.61 -0.21
CA VAL A 859 9.75 -26.45 -1.65
C VAL A 859 9.27 -27.76 -2.28
N GLY A 860 8.45 -27.69 -3.32
CA GLY A 860 7.91 -28.85 -4.04
C GLY A 860 7.43 -28.51 -5.44
N TYR A 861 7.19 -29.53 -6.27
CA TYR A 861 6.48 -29.37 -7.55
C TYR A 861 5.00 -29.72 -7.38
N SER A 862 4.16 -29.08 -8.20
CA SER A 862 2.81 -29.57 -8.45
C SER A 862 2.86 -30.93 -9.17
N PRO A 863 1.85 -31.81 -8.98
CA PRO A 863 1.79 -33.12 -9.62
C PRO A 863 1.92 -33.12 -11.16
N ASP A 864 1.48 -32.05 -11.82
CA ASP A 864 1.60 -31.86 -13.27
C ASP A 864 2.96 -31.31 -13.71
N GLY A 865 3.84 -30.98 -12.76
CA GLY A 865 5.18 -30.43 -13.01
C GLY A 865 5.18 -29.02 -13.59
N MET A 866 4.02 -28.36 -13.62
CA MET A 866 3.87 -27.03 -14.22
C MET A 866 4.14 -25.90 -13.24
N ASP A 867 4.04 -26.17 -11.94
CA ASP A 867 4.24 -25.20 -10.88
C ASP A 867 5.26 -25.69 -9.83
N ILE A 868 6.10 -24.80 -9.32
CA ILE A 868 6.89 -25.00 -8.10
C ILE A 868 6.13 -24.33 -6.96
N ILE A 869 6.20 -24.83 -5.74
CA ILE A 869 5.56 -24.24 -4.56
C ILE A 869 6.64 -24.11 -3.50
N SER A 870 6.75 -22.93 -2.87
CA SER A 870 7.65 -22.71 -1.74
C SER A 870 6.93 -22.14 -0.53
N ILE A 871 7.39 -22.50 0.66
CA ILE A 871 6.89 -21.97 1.93
C ILE A 871 8.05 -21.33 2.66
N SER A 872 7.89 -20.08 3.09
CA SER A 872 8.89 -19.31 3.84
C SER A 872 8.36 -18.77 5.17
N THR A 873 9.27 -18.57 6.12
CA THR A 873 9.03 -17.90 7.42
C THR A 873 9.75 -16.55 7.44
N SER A 874 9.13 -15.50 7.98
CA SER A 874 9.84 -14.25 8.27
C SER A 874 10.66 -14.38 9.56
N ASP A 875 11.96 -14.17 9.48
CA ASP A 875 12.89 -14.23 10.61
C ASP A 875 12.76 -12.95 11.44
N GLY A 876 12.10 -13.06 12.61
CA GLY A 876 12.25 -12.08 13.66
C GLY A 876 13.54 -12.41 14.39
N ALA A 877 14.54 -11.54 14.27
CA ALA A 877 15.89 -11.72 14.81
C ALA A 877 15.91 -12.43 16.18
N GLY A 878 16.20 -13.73 16.15
CA GLY A 878 16.47 -14.54 17.32
C GLY A 878 17.95 -14.90 17.35
N THR A 879 18.80 -13.96 17.75
CA THR A 879 20.16 -14.30 18.19
C THR A 879 20.05 -15.09 19.48
N LEU A 880 20.37 -16.38 19.41
CA LEU A 880 20.62 -17.25 20.57
C LEU A 880 21.80 -16.68 21.38
N GLU A 881 21.51 -15.89 22.41
CA GLU A 881 22.43 -15.70 23.52
C GLU A 881 22.13 -16.72 24.62
N ASN A 882 23.19 -17.39 25.06
CA ASN A 882 23.19 -18.33 26.16
C ASN A 882 22.72 -17.65 27.46
N SER A 883 21.56 -18.06 27.97
CA SER A 883 21.24 -17.91 29.39
C SER A 883 20.35 -19.06 29.86
N GLU A 884 20.85 -19.84 30.80
CA GLU A 884 20.13 -20.89 31.51
C GLU A 884 18.98 -20.28 32.34
N GLU A 885 17.74 -20.36 31.86
CA GLU A 885 16.49 -20.42 32.65
C GLU A 885 15.27 -20.68 31.71
N PRO A 886 14.15 -21.26 32.18
CA PRO A 886 13.22 -21.99 31.34
C PRO A 886 12.32 -21.05 30.50
N VAL A 887 12.50 -21.13 29.19
CA VAL A 887 11.83 -20.32 28.16
C VAL A 887 10.34 -20.67 28.05
N ARG A 888 9.46 -19.71 28.37
CA ARG A 888 8.10 -19.65 27.79
C ARG A 888 8.24 -19.12 26.37
N GLN A 889 8.10 -20.02 25.39
CA GLN A 889 8.23 -19.77 23.96
C GLN A 889 7.29 -18.66 23.47
N SER A 890 7.87 -17.62 22.85
CA SER A 890 7.18 -16.47 22.26
C SER A 890 7.06 -16.62 20.73
N ALA A 891 5.90 -16.20 20.22
CA ALA A 891 5.55 -15.78 18.85
C ALA A 891 6.16 -16.55 17.64
N GLN A 892 5.43 -17.54 17.13
CA GLN A 892 5.65 -18.07 15.77
C GLN A 892 5.00 -17.16 14.72
N ASN A 893 5.85 -16.55 13.89
CA ASN A 893 5.53 -15.65 12.77
C ASN A 893 4.74 -16.34 11.63
N PRO A 894 4.12 -15.58 10.69
CA PRO A 894 3.32 -16.15 9.60
C PRO A 894 4.16 -16.90 8.55
N ASN A 895 3.62 -18.02 8.06
CA ASN A 895 4.16 -18.77 6.93
C ASN A 895 3.62 -18.19 5.61
N ILE A 896 4.52 -17.79 4.71
CA ILE A 896 4.18 -17.27 3.38
C ILE A 896 4.25 -18.44 2.38
N ILE A 897 3.17 -18.69 1.64
CA ILE A 897 3.12 -19.72 0.58
C ILE A 897 3.20 -19.02 -0.78
N ARG A 898 4.16 -19.42 -1.60
CA ARG A 898 4.37 -18.94 -2.98
C ARG A 898 4.23 -20.10 -3.94
N VAL A 899 3.65 -19.85 -5.10
CA VAL A 899 3.62 -20.78 -6.23
C VAL A 899 4.41 -20.12 -7.35
N TRP A 900 5.19 -20.87 -8.14
CA TRP A 900 6.03 -20.46 -9.27
C TRP A 900 5.65 -21.30 -10.48
N ARG A 901 5.83 -20.83 -11.73
CA ARG A 901 5.61 -21.67 -12.93
C ARG A 901 6.94 -22.28 -13.40
N ALA A 902 6.92 -23.57 -13.72
CA ALA A 902 8.10 -24.38 -14.02
C ALA A 902 8.40 -24.58 -15.52
N ASN A 903 7.49 -24.26 -16.47
CA ASN A 903 7.67 -24.58 -17.89
C ASN A 903 7.43 -23.43 -18.88
N VAL A 904 8.50 -22.99 -19.56
CA VAL A 904 8.48 -22.42 -20.92
C VAL A 904 9.59 -23.10 -21.73
N ARG A 905 9.24 -23.93 -22.72
CA ARG A 905 10.21 -24.55 -23.65
C ARG A 905 10.55 -23.56 -24.79
N PRO A 906 11.82 -23.35 -25.17
CA PRO A 906 12.19 -22.33 -26.17
C PRO A 906 11.86 -22.64 -27.64
N ASP A 907 11.42 -23.85 -27.99
CA ASP A 907 11.54 -24.32 -29.38
C ASP A 907 10.25 -24.24 -30.24
N GLN A 908 9.22 -23.49 -29.83
CA GLN A 908 8.00 -23.28 -30.64
C GLN A 908 7.61 -21.83 -30.91
N MET A 909 8.53 -20.87 -30.78
CA MET A 909 8.30 -19.48 -31.18
C MET A 909 8.97 -19.19 -32.53
N SER A 910 8.28 -19.52 -33.63
CA SER A 910 8.60 -19.00 -34.96
C SER A 910 7.64 -17.88 -35.35
N SER A 911 7.75 -16.74 -34.67
CA SER A 911 7.41 -15.44 -35.26
C SER A 911 8.07 -14.33 -34.44
N SER A 912 8.69 -13.40 -35.16
CA SER A 912 9.72 -12.47 -34.71
C SER A 912 9.16 -11.24 -33.97
N SER A 913 9.38 -11.16 -32.66
CA SER A 913 9.74 -9.92 -31.95
C SER A 913 10.44 -10.30 -30.65
N THR A 914 11.69 -9.86 -30.48
CA THR A 914 12.49 -10.18 -29.28
C THR A 914 12.34 -9.11 -28.19
N PRO A 915 12.60 -9.44 -26.92
CA PRO A 915 12.23 -8.62 -25.76
C PRO A 915 13.04 -7.34 -25.54
N ARG A 916 14.08 -7.11 -26.35
CA ARG A 916 15.00 -5.97 -26.21
C ARG A 916 14.48 -4.67 -26.83
N ASP A 917 13.30 -4.71 -27.44
CA ASP A 917 12.81 -3.61 -28.27
C ASP A 917 11.78 -2.68 -27.54
N TRP A 918 11.45 -2.95 -26.27
CA TRP A 918 10.56 -2.09 -25.47
C TRP A 918 11.33 -0.90 -24.90
N SER A 919 10.82 0.33 -25.08
CA SER A 919 11.46 1.53 -24.55
C SER A 919 10.86 1.93 -23.19
N TYR A 920 11.73 2.15 -22.22
CA TYR A 920 11.37 2.54 -20.84
C TYR A 920 11.74 4.00 -20.63
N GLU A 921 10.75 4.87 -20.57
CA GLU A 921 10.96 6.29 -20.31
C GLU A 921 11.12 6.54 -18.81
N LYS A 922 11.87 7.57 -18.42
CA LYS A 922 12.10 7.90 -17.00
C LYS A 922 10.84 8.35 -16.27
N ASP A 923 9.77 8.66 -17.00
CA ASP A 923 8.52 9.15 -16.46
C ASP A 923 7.53 8.03 -16.08
N GLY A 924 7.86 6.75 -16.27
CA GLY A 924 6.92 5.65 -15.97
C GLY A 924 6.29 5.04 -17.22
N ARG A 925 6.54 5.58 -18.42
CA ARG A 925 6.05 5.00 -19.67
C ARG A 925 6.88 3.78 -20.09
N VAL A 926 6.16 2.70 -20.37
CA VAL A 926 6.69 1.50 -20.99
C VAL A 926 6.05 1.38 -22.37
N ILE A 927 6.88 1.41 -23.40
CA ILE A 927 6.45 1.45 -24.79
C ILE A 927 6.86 0.17 -25.50
N SER A 928 5.91 -0.56 -26.08
CA SER A 928 6.22 -1.73 -26.90
C SER A 928 6.68 -1.32 -28.32
N PRO A 929 7.39 -2.20 -29.07
CA PRO A 929 7.77 -1.99 -30.48
C PRO A 929 6.56 -1.76 -31.40
N GLU A 930 5.39 -2.22 -30.98
CA GLU A 930 4.11 -2.13 -31.68
C GLU A 930 3.36 -0.82 -31.32
N GLY A 931 3.91 0.03 -30.45
CA GLY A 931 3.36 1.34 -30.09
C GLY A 931 2.41 1.34 -28.88
N LEU A 932 2.36 0.27 -28.09
CA LEU A 932 1.56 0.23 -26.85
C LEU A 932 2.25 1.02 -25.75
N VAL A 933 1.53 1.90 -25.05
CA VAL A 933 2.07 2.66 -23.92
C VAL A 933 1.31 2.35 -22.65
N MET A 934 2.06 1.96 -21.63
CA MET A 934 1.57 1.73 -20.27
C MET A 934 2.29 2.65 -19.28
N TRP A 935 1.55 3.15 -18.29
CA TRP A 935 2.11 3.88 -17.16
C TRP A 935 2.24 2.98 -15.93
N ILE A 936 3.47 2.79 -15.49
CA ILE A 936 3.83 2.13 -14.22
C ILE A 936 4.45 3.14 -13.25
N PRO A 937 4.41 2.88 -11.93
CA PRO A 937 5.11 3.68 -10.95
C PRO A 937 6.62 3.79 -11.29
N PRO A 938 7.24 4.98 -11.24
CA PRO A 938 8.61 5.20 -11.73
C PRO A 938 9.70 4.40 -11.01
N ASP A 939 9.46 4.01 -9.76
CA ASP A 939 10.29 3.15 -8.91
C ASP A 939 10.49 1.73 -9.46
N LEU A 940 9.60 1.26 -10.33
CA LEU A 940 9.75 -0.02 -11.04
C LEU A 940 10.71 0.04 -12.23
N ILE A 941 11.01 1.21 -12.79
CA ILE A 941 11.83 1.35 -14.01
C ILE A 941 13.29 0.92 -13.81
N PRO A 942 14.00 1.33 -12.74
CA PRO A 942 15.38 0.88 -12.50
C PRO A 942 15.48 -0.63 -12.33
N HIS A 943 14.47 -1.26 -11.70
CA HIS A 943 14.39 -2.71 -11.55
C HIS A 943 14.20 -3.41 -12.90
N MET A 944 13.32 -2.89 -13.75
CA MET A 944 13.10 -3.40 -15.10
C MET A 944 14.29 -3.21 -16.04
N ARG A 945 15.07 -2.11 -15.89
CA ARG A 945 16.31 -1.89 -16.67
C ARG A 945 17.49 -2.70 -16.17
N ALA A 946 17.64 -2.88 -14.86
CA ALA A 946 18.69 -3.73 -14.29
C ALA A 946 18.57 -5.18 -14.80
N LEU A 947 17.34 -5.65 -15.00
CA LEU A 947 17.02 -6.94 -15.64
C LEU A 947 17.44 -7.03 -17.12
N ILE A 948 17.68 -5.90 -17.81
CA ILE A 948 18.07 -5.84 -19.24
C ILE A 948 19.57 -5.60 -19.40
N GLU A 949 20.19 -4.80 -18.51
CA GLU A 949 21.61 -4.43 -18.58
C GLU A 949 22.55 -5.47 -17.94
N LEU A 950 22.06 -6.30 -17.01
CA LEU A 950 22.76 -7.51 -16.56
C LEU A 950 22.69 -8.55 -17.68
N GLY A 951 23.65 -8.49 -18.61
CA GLY A 951 23.85 -9.45 -19.70
C GLY A 951 24.20 -10.87 -19.23
N SER A 952 23.31 -11.49 -18.46
CA SER A 952 23.37 -12.88 -18.04
C SER A 952 22.58 -13.72 -19.04
N GLU A 953 23.22 -14.72 -19.62
CA GLU A 953 22.68 -15.70 -20.57
C GLU A 953 21.60 -16.60 -19.94
N SER A 954 20.48 -16.03 -19.48
CA SER A 954 19.28 -16.78 -19.12
C SER A 954 18.25 -16.63 -20.23
N HIS A 955 18.08 -17.69 -21.02
CA HIS A 955 17.07 -17.77 -22.08
C HIS A 955 15.64 -17.86 -21.48
N TYR A 956 14.90 -16.75 -21.55
CA TYR A 956 13.45 -16.50 -21.35
C TYR A 956 12.91 -16.52 -19.89
N SER A 957 11.96 -15.68 -19.48
CA SER A 957 10.90 -14.99 -20.25
C SER A 957 10.56 -13.55 -19.83
N SER A 958 10.51 -12.68 -20.82
CA SER A 958 9.82 -11.38 -20.89
C SER A 958 8.34 -11.51 -21.28
N PHE A 959 7.60 -10.39 -21.32
CA PHE A 959 6.22 -10.28 -21.83
C PHE A 959 6.02 -11.05 -23.16
N VAL A 960 5.17 -12.09 -23.16
CA VAL A 960 4.75 -12.81 -24.38
C VAL A 960 3.23 -12.91 -24.42
N MET A 961 2.62 -12.46 -25.52
CA MET A 961 1.18 -12.55 -25.77
C MET A 961 0.83 -13.96 -26.26
N SER A 962 -0.06 -14.65 -25.55
CA SER A 962 -0.58 -15.97 -25.94
C SER A 962 -1.63 -15.85 -27.05
N SER A 963 -1.88 -16.96 -27.75
CA SER A 963 -2.89 -17.11 -28.80
C SER A 963 -4.32 -16.73 -28.38
N ASP A 964 -4.56 -16.65 -27.08
CA ASP A 964 -5.89 -16.46 -26.49
C ASP A 964 -6.11 -14.99 -26.07
N LYS A 965 -5.23 -14.08 -26.51
CA LYS A 965 -5.13 -12.68 -26.06
C LYS A 965 -4.92 -12.59 -24.55
N PHE A 966 -3.91 -13.31 -24.07
CA PHE A 966 -3.47 -13.30 -22.68
C PHE A 966 -1.98 -12.90 -22.64
N ILE A 967 -1.59 -11.83 -21.95
CA ILE A 967 -0.18 -11.46 -21.78
C ILE A 967 0.43 -12.30 -20.65
N ASN A 968 1.25 -13.29 -20.96
CA ASN A 968 1.90 -14.13 -19.97
C ASN A 968 3.14 -13.42 -19.40
N ILE A 969 3.07 -12.99 -18.13
CA ILE A 969 4.25 -12.54 -17.36
C ILE A 969 4.79 -13.75 -16.61
N GLY A 970 5.88 -14.33 -17.10
CA GLY A 970 6.44 -15.58 -16.61
C GLY A 970 7.29 -15.49 -15.34
N TYR A 971 6.85 -14.79 -14.28
CA TYR A 971 7.48 -14.87 -12.94
C TYR A 971 6.42 -14.70 -11.83
N ARG A 972 6.55 -15.51 -10.77
CA ARG A 972 5.58 -15.60 -9.66
C ARG A 972 6.15 -15.11 -8.31
N ASP A 973 7.37 -14.55 -8.29
CA ASP A 973 7.99 -13.92 -7.11
C ASP A 973 8.64 -12.57 -7.39
N LEU A 974 7.80 -11.64 -7.80
CA LEU A 974 8.00 -10.24 -7.53
C LEU A 974 7.11 -9.88 -6.32
N CYS A 975 7.71 -9.61 -5.15
CA CYS A 975 7.08 -8.79 -4.13
C CYS A 975 7.17 -7.31 -4.54
N ILE A 976 6.39 -6.93 -5.55
CA ILE A 976 5.89 -5.57 -5.79
C ILE A 976 4.48 -5.78 -6.37
N GLY A 977 3.45 -5.22 -5.74
CA GLY A 977 2.03 -5.47 -6.06
C GLY A 977 1.72 -5.44 -7.57
N ASN A 978 1.15 -6.54 -8.07
CA ASN A 978 1.11 -6.88 -9.50
C ASN A 978 0.09 -6.05 -10.32
N ARG A 979 0.56 -5.17 -11.23
CA ARG A 979 -0.20 -4.56 -12.35
C ARG A 979 0.01 -5.35 -13.65
N TRP A 980 -1.03 -5.48 -14.49
CA TRP A 980 -0.95 -5.96 -15.89
C TRP A 980 -1.50 -4.92 -16.87
N ALA A 981 -1.14 -5.07 -18.14
CA ALA A 981 -1.62 -4.37 -19.34
C ALA A 981 -2.37 -5.35 -20.24
N GLU A 982 -3.33 -4.91 -21.07
CA GLU A 982 -3.59 -5.37 -22.47
C GLU A 982 -4.49 -4.32 -23.19
N CYS A 983 -4.76 -4.32 -24.50
CA CYS A 983 -4.01 -4.45 -25.77
C CYS A 983 -5.07 -4.27 -26.89
N TYR A 984 -4.87 -3.38 -27.89
CA TYR A 984 -5.75 -3.26 -29.07
C TYR A 984 -5.07 -3.83 -30.32
N VAL A 985 -5.81 -4.58 -31.14
CA VAL A 985 -5.39 -5.01 -32.49
C VAL A 985 -6.16 -4.20 -33.52
N LEU A 986 -5.44 -3.55 -34.45
CA LEU A 986 -6.03 -2.94 -35.65
C LEU A 986 -6.57 -4.04 -36.57
N LYS A 987 -7.88 -3.98 -36.85
CA LYS A 987 -8.45 -4.70 -38.01
C LYS A 987 -8.07 -3.92 -39.28
N ASN A 988 -7.36 -4.58 -40.20
CA ASN A 988 -7.52 -4.32 -41.63
C ASN A 988 -8.70 -5.13 -42.15
#